data_AF-A0A972V4Z5-F1
#
_entry.id   AF-A0A972V4Z5-F1
#
_cell.length_a   1.000
_cell.length_b   1.000
_cell.length_c   1.000
_cell.angle_alpha   90.00
_cell.angle_beta   90.00
_cell.angle_gamma   90.00
#
_symmetry.space_group_name_H-M   'P 1'
#
loop_
_entity.id
_entity.type
_entity.pdbx_description
1 polymer ?
#
loop_
_entity_poly.entity_id
_entity_poly.type
_entity_poly.pdbx_seq_one_letter_code
_entity_poly.pdbx_strand_id
1 'polypeptide(L)'
;MIKNLLIMALMAVFTLAVSYVMIPRPKEIALMQLKSNDFETARTSYEAQLAKGDYSVSVAVPLSEVYLHTGDIERAIGLMEKFLDHNPNHVTGLWRLGQYFKESQKPHGQVRALARLADLEHDEDVLRELAGRYDLLSNEDGEAEALEQLIEERDATVDEYDRLARHQASKGQLRKAIATLATLQDRHADTAEAESIELLISLKLDLGDTLGAVNIATESLETRKIQGLGVALAAVFAEKRRPDLALRILRPQTERFPNDITLLAAAVQYEAKLGNTQAALQRLQSFAQTRRLPESLAFDLIVLLMAENSPDQAIAVLQRQYPDRVPEWLVRTILTGSAELGRPDLPGMLAAFLGDSYFASHPVLAAEVFAAMNNKAEAEIWVSWAEQDRSHPYRDQLVLARLYYDVDRPKQGLALLKRLAAQTGSGTGNLSELADLYLTADRASDGLMIFERLRKSQPSKKTETAWARLAAKSRRAGPVLRWVRSTPDIAPKVLEEIFRSADRNRQPALALAAAKRLQAVDPGVKERRLRARAYAALGNNERSKALFSGLIDDNVQLDSNDLAALSLIGATDHLDTYWSARGEGTDGNRLATMFADARRAAVRLVLPRLEKLARSKGGFWLDTYTESARLAGEMGQLKGFLKAEAERSNLSPEDTRKIATTLFDVAPADSVALFARMAAQNPKAWGDAYIDTLLGLDRTAELVRFLQSEVNRPGIPQSLRDNRLYALIDAGGARRRASAP
;
A
#
# COMPACT_ATOMS: atom_id res chain seq x y z
N MET A 1 -97.55 -84.08 3.28
CA MET A 1 -97.16 -83.73 1.89
C MET A 1 -96.89 -82.23 1.72
N ILE A 2 -97.79 -81.34 2.14
CA ILE A 2 -97.64 -79.88 2.01
C ILE A 2 -96.38 -79.33 2.71
N LYS A 3 -96.03 -79.81 3.92
CA LYS A 3 -94.81 -79.39 4.66
C LYS A 3 -93.51 -79.67 3.89
N ASN A 4 -93.39 -80.83 3.22
CA ASN A 4 -92.18 -81.21 2.48
C ASN A 4 -92.05 -80.41 1.17
N LEU A 5 -93.17 -80.08 0.54
CA LEU A 5 -93.22 -79.22 -0.66
C LEU A 5 -92.78 -77.78 -0.35
N LEU A 6 -93.15 -77.27 0.83
CA LEU A 6 -92.78 -75.92 1.28
C LEU A 6 -91.29 -75.81 1.63
N ILE A 7 -90.71 -76.85 2.26
CA ILE A 7 -89.26 -76.93 2.53
C ILE A 7 -88.45 -77.02 1.23
N MET A 8 -88.90 -77.81 0.25
CA MET A 8 -88.23 -77.89 -1.06
C MET A 8 -88.29 -76.57 -1.84
N ALA A 9 -89.41 -75.85 -1.78
CA ALA A 9 -89.53 -74.53 -2.39
C ALA A 9 -88.60 -73.50 -1.72
N LEU A 10 -88.51 -73.52 -0.39
CA LEU A 10 -87.58 -72.66 0.36
C LEU A 10 -86.11 -72.98 0.06
N MET A 11 -85.75 -74.26 -0.06
CA MET A 11 -84.40 -74.64 -0.50
C MET A 11 -84.13 -74.19 -1.93
N ALA A 12 -85.06 -74.38 -2.88
CA ALA A 12 -84.86 -73.93 -4.25
C ALA A 12 -84.70 -72.41 -4.36
N VAL A 13 -85.50 -71.63 -3.62
CA VAL A 13 -85.36 -70.17 -3.55
C VAL A 13 -84.04 -69.79 -2.89
N PHE A 14 -83.63 -70.48 -1.82
CA PHE A 14 -82.34 -70.26 -1.17
C PHE A 14 -81.17 -70.59 -2.11
N THR A 15 -81.22 -71.70 -2.85
CA THR A 15 -80.18 -72.07 -3.83
C THR A 15 -80.13 -71.06 -4.98
N LEU A 16 -81.28 -70.61 -5.48
CA LEU A 16 -81.34 -69.56 -6.52
C LEU A 16 -80.84 -68.21 -5.99
N ALA A 17 -81.15 -67.85 -4.75
CA ALA A 17 -80.66 -66.63 -4.11
C ALA A 17 -79.14 -66.69 -3.89
N VAL A 18 -78.61 -67.83 -3.42
CA VAL A 18 -77.17 -68.05 -3.26
C VAL A 18 -76.46 -68.04 -4.61
N SER A 19 -77.02 -68.69 -5.64
CA SER A 19 -76.48 -68.65 -7.00
C SER A 19 -76.48 -67.24 -7.58
N TYR A 20 -77.55 -66.46 -7.38
CA TYR A 20 -77.62 -65.07 -7.84
C TYR A 20 -76.59 -64.17 -7.14
N VAL A 21 -76.38 -64.38 -5.83
CA VAL A 21 -75.35 -63.66 -5.06
C VAL A 21 -73.93 -64.07 -5.47
N MET A 22 -73.75 -65.30 -5.94
CA MET A 22 -72.47 -65.80 -6.45
C MET A 22 -72.19 -65.47 -7.92
N ILE A 23 -73.11 -64.83 -8.65
CA ILE A 23 -72.80 -64.32 -9.99
C ILE A 23 -71.76 -63.22 -9.81
N PRO A 24 -70.53 -63.40 -10.34
CA PRO A 24 -69.48 -62.42 -10.15
C PRO A 24 -69.94 -61.06 -10.67
N ARG A 25 -69.76 -60.03 -9.86
CA ARG A 25 -70.11 -58.67 -10.29
C ARG A 25 -69.22 -58.28 -11.47
N PRO A 26 -69.66 -57.38 -12.38
CA PRO A 26 -68.84 -56.94 -13.50
C PRO A 26 -67.42 -56.46 -13.11
N LYS A 27 -67.27 -55.88 -11.92
CA LYS A 27 -65.98 -55.48 -11.31
C LYS A 27 -65.08 -56.66 -10.97
N GLU A 28 -65.64 -57.74 -10.45
CA GLU A 28 -64.91 -58.96 -10.06
C GLU A 28 -64.44 -59.71 -11.30
N ILE A 29 -65.26 -59.78 -12.35
CA ILE A 29 -64.88 -60.35 -13.65
C ILE A 29 -63.72 -59.56 -14.26
N ALA A 30 -63.82 -58.21 -14.29
CA ALA A 30 -62.75 -57.36 -14.82
C ALA A 30 -61.45 -57.49 -14.01
N LEU A 31 -61.53 -57.64 -12.68
CA LEU A 31 -60.36 -57.87 -11.83
C LEU A 31 -59.73 -59.25 -12.07
N MET A 32 -60.54 -60.29 -12.26
CA MET A 32 -60.06 -61.62 -12.63
C MET A 32 -59.32 -61.60 -13.97
N GLN A 33 -59.85 -60.88 -14.97
CA GLN A 33 -59.22 -60.69 -16.29
C GLN A 33 -57.86 -59.98 -16.19
N LEU A 34 -57.79 -58.91 -15.39
CA LEU A 34 -56.54 -58.22 -15.10
C LEU A 34 -55.52 -59.17 -14.46
N LYS A 35 -55.93 -59.95 -13.45
CA LYS A 35 -55.06 -60.92 -12.78
C LYS A 35 -54.60 -62.07 -13.68
N SER A 36 -55.35 -62.39 -14.74
CA SER A 36 -54.94 -63.35 -15.77
C SER A 36 -54.11 -62.74 -16.92
N ASN A 37 -53.70 -61.47 -16.80
CA ASN A 37 -52.99 -60.70 -17.84
C ASN A 37 -53.78 -60.53 -19.16
N ASP A 38 -55.11 -60.65 -19.13
CA ASP A 38 -55.97 -60.33 -20.28
C ASP A 38 -56.31 -58.83 -20.26
N PHE A 39 -55.31 -58.01 -20.57
CA PHE A 39 -55.38 -56.55 -20.47
C PHE A 39 -56.41 -55.93 -21.43
N GLU A 40 -56.62 -56.53 -22.60
CA GLU A 40 -57.56 -56.03 -23.61
C GLU A 40 -59.02 -56.18 -23.18
N THR A 41 -59.37 -57.36 -22.68
CA THR A 41 -60.73 -57.61 -22.17
C THR A 41 -60.99 -56.86 -20.87
N ALA A 42 -59.97 -56.79 -19.99
CA ALA A 42 -60.05 -56.00 -18.77
C ALA A 42 -60.25 -54.50 -19.07
N ARG A 43 -59.48 -53.93 -20.03
CA ARG A 43 -59.62 -52.53 -20.47
C ARG A 43 -61.05 -52.24 -20.88
N THR A 44 -61.59 -53.03 -21.81
CA THR A 44 -62.95 -52.85 -22.34
C THR A 44 -64.00 -52.89 -21.22
N SER A 45 -63.85 -53.84 -20.29
CA SER A 45 -64.77 -54.02 -19.17
C SER A 45 -64.74 -52.85 -18.17
N TYR A 46 -63.56 -52.29 -17.91
CA TYR A 46 -63.42 -51.14 -17.02
C TYR A 46 -63.80 -49.82 -17.70
N GLU A 47 -63.46 -49.60 -18.97
CA GLU A 47 -63.88 -48.41 -19.73
C GLU A 47 -65.41 -48.31 -19.83
N ALA A 48 -66.10 -49.44 -20.03
CA ALA A 48 -67.56 -49.48 -20.03
C ALA A 48 -68.18 -49.11 -18.68
N GLN A 49 -67.48 -49.37 -17.57
CA GLN A 49 -67.90 -48.96 -16.22
C GLN A 49 -67.62 -47.47 -15.98
N LEU A 50 -66.44 -47.00 -16.38
CA LEU A 50 -66.06 -45.59 -16.32
C LEU A 50 -67.02 -44.70 -17.15
N ALA A 51 -67.44 -45.16 -18.33
CA ALA A 51 -68.42 -44.48 -19.19
C ALA A 51 -69.80 -44.33 -18.53
N LYS A 52 -70.12 -45.15 -17.51
CA LYS A 52 -71.32 -45.02 -16.67
C LYS A 52 -71.13 -44.06 -15.48
N GLY A 53 -69.98 -43.38 -15.40
CA GLY A 53 -69.64 -42.45 -14.32
C GLY A 53 -69.03 -43.11 -13.07
N ASP A 54 -68.60 -44.37 -13.14
CA ASP A 54 -68.00 -45.06 -11.99
C ASP A 54 -66.52 -44.71 -11.83
N TYR A 55 -66.23 -43.69 -11.04
CA TYR A 55 -64.88 -43.29 -10.61
C TYR A 55 -64.50 -43.91 -9.26
N SER A 56 -64.99 -45.10 -8.92
CA SER A 56 -64.58 -45.78 -7.68
C SER A 56 -63.17 -46.35 -7.78
N VAL A 57 -62.50 -46.52 -6.64
CA VAL A 57 -61.17 -47.13 -6.51
C VAL A 57 -61.10 -48.48 -7.25
N SER A 58 -62.15 -49.28 -7.15
CA SER A 58 -62.28 -50.61 -7.79
C SER A 58 -62.33 -50.60 -9.32
N VAL A 59 -62.51 -49.44 -9.95
CA VAL A 59 -62.57 -49.28 -11.42
C VAL A 59 -61.37 -48.45 -11.90
N ALA A 60 -61.16 -47.28 -11.29
CA ALA A 60 -60.13 -46.34 -11.74
C ALA A 60 -58.70 -46.86 -11.55
N VAL A 61 -58.38 -47.48 -10.41
CA VAL A 61 -57.02 -47.96 -10.12
C VAL A 61 -56.64 -49.17 -10.99
N PRO A 62 -57.47 -50.22 -11.12
CA PRO A 62 -57.16 -51.32 -12.03
C PRO A 62 -57.07 -50.89 -13.50
N LEU A 63 -57.94 -49.97 -13.95
CA LEU A 63 -57.88 -49.46 -15.32
C LEU A 63 -56.62 -48.63 -15.59
N SER A 64 -56.14 -47.84 -14.61
CA SER A 64 -54.87 -47.13 -14.76
C SER A 64 -53.69 -48.09 -14.83
N GLU A 65 -53.72 -49.19 -14.09
CA GLU A 65 -52.71 -50.27 -14.17
C GLU A 65 -52.73 -50.97 -15.53
N VAL A 66 -53.92 -51.25 -16.09
CA VAL A 66 -54.07 -51.75 -17.47
C VAL A 66 -53.43 -50.78 -18.46
N TYR A 67 -53.72 -49.48 -18.38
CA TYR A 67 -53.12 -48.48 -19.26
C TYR A 67 -51.59 -48.46 -19.17
N LEU A 68 -51.01 -48.53 -17.97
CA LEU A 68 -49.56 -48.62 -17.81
C LEU A 68 -48.96 -49.87 -18.46
N HIS A 69 -49.56 -51.05 -18.24
CA HIS A 69 -49.10 -52.30 -18.85
C HIS A 69 -49.13 -52.27 -20.38
N THR A 70 -50.09 -51.52 -20.95
CA THR A 70 -50.19 -51.33 -22.40
C THR A 70 -49.33 -50.18 -22.95
N GLY A 71 -48.60 -49.45 -22.10
CA GLY A 71 -47.77 -48.30 -22.49
C GLY A 71 -48.52 -46.97 -22.66
N ASP A 72 -49.81 -46.94 -22.34
CA ASP A 72 -50.70 -45.78 -22.47
C ASP A 72 -50.64 -44.85 -21.23
N ILE A 73 -49.42 -44.42 -20.84
CA ILE A 73 -49.18 -43.67 -19.60
C ILE A 73 -50.00 -42.36 -19.53
N GLU A 74 -50.19 -41.67 -20.66
CA GLU A 74 -51.00 -40.45 -20.75
C GLU A 74 -52.47 -40.68 -20.37
N ARG A 75 -53.03 -41.83 -20.76
CA ARG A 75 -54.41 -42.21 -20.39
C ARG A 75 -54.49 -42.60 -18.91
N ALA A 76 -53.45 -43.27 -18.39
CA ALA A 76 -53.36 -43.56 -16.97
C ALA A 76 -53.35 -42.28 -16.11
N ILE A 77 -52.56 -41.28 -16.50
CA ILE A 77 -52.50 -39.96 -15.85
C ILE A 77 -53.88 -39.28 -15.90
N GLY A 78 -54.46 -39.12 -17.10
CA GLY A 78 -55.74 -38.42 -17.25
C GLY A 78 -56.92 -39.13 -16.54
N LEU A 79 -56.88 -40.45 -16.42
CA LEU A 79 -57.84 -41.21 -15.61
C LEU A 79 -57.65 -40.93 -14.12
N MET A 80 -56.40 -40.96 -13.64
CA MET A 80 -56.10 -40.75 -12.23
C MET A 80 -56.39 -39.31 -11.79
N GLU A 81 -56.15 -38.31 -12.64
CA GLU A 81 -56.56 -36.93 -12.40
C GLU A 81 -58.09 -36.82 -12.21
N LYS A 82 -58.89 -37.40 -13.12
CA LYS A 82 -60.36 -37.42 -12.98
C LYS A 82 -60.86 -38.18 -11.75
N PHE A 83 -60.18 -39.27 -11.40
CA PHE A 83 -60.46 -40.02 -10.18
C PHE A 83 -60.23 -39.14 -8.94
N LEU A 84 -59.14 -38.37 -8.91
CA LEU A 84 -58.81 -37.45 -7.83
C LEU A 84 -59.68 -36.19 -7.81
N ASP A 85 -60.28 -35.78 -8.93
CA ASP A 85 -61.31 -34.72 -8.93
C ASP A 85 -62.55 -35.12 -8.11
N HIS A 86 -62.89 -36.42 -8.11
CA HIS A 86 -64.00 -36.96 -7.32
C HIS A 86 -63.57 -37.41 -5.91
N ASN A 87 -62.27 -37.65 -5.70
CA ASN A 87 -61.71 -38.17 -4.46
C ASN A 87 -60.45 -37.37 -4.07
N PRO A 88 -60.57 -36.07 -3.72
CA PRO A 88 -59.43 -35.15 -3.63
C PRO A 88 -58.39 -35.51 -2.57
N ASN A 89 -58.78 -36.22 -1.52
CA ASN A 89 -57.89 -36.58 -0.40
C ASN A 89 -57.45 -38.05 -0.42
N HIS A 90 -57.59 -38.72 -1.57
CA HIS A 90 -57.26 -40.15 -1.68
C HIS A 90 -55.74 -40.36 -1.86
N VAL A 91 -55.03 -40.52 -0.74
CA VAL A 91 -53.57 -40.66 -0.66
C VAL A 91 -52.99 -41.64 -1.68
N THR A 92 -53.43 -42.91 -1.68
CA THR A 92 -52.86 -43.91 -2.60
C THR A 92 -53.06 -43.54 -4.08
N GLY A 93 -54.08 -42.74 -4.38
CA GLY A 93 -54.34 -42.23 -5.73
C GLY A 93 -53.35 -41.13 -6.10
N LEU A 94 -53.08 -40.21 -5.18
CA LEU A 94 -52.07 -39.17 -5.34
C LEU A 94 -50.66 -39.76 -5.47
N TRP A 95 -50.32 -40.78 -4.67
CA TRP A 95 -49.03 -41.47 -4.77
C TRP A 95 -48.84 -42.11 -6.15
N ARG A 96 -49.86 -42.82 -6.64
CA ARG A 96 -49.85 -43.39 -7.99
C ARG A 96 -49.74 -42.32 -9.08
N LEU A 97 -50.48 -41.23 -8.96
CA LEU A 97 -50.38 -40.11 -9.90
C LEU A 97 -48.96 -39.52 -9.92
N GLY A 98 -48.35 -39.31 -8.74
CA GLY A 98 -46.96 -38.86 -8.62
C GLY A 98 -45.97 -39.81 -9.31
N GLN A 99 -46.14 -41.11 -9.11
CA GLN A 99 -45.33 -42.14 -9.77
C GLN A 99 -45.52 -42.13 -11.30
N TYR A 100 -46.74 -41.96 -11.79
CA TYR A 100 -47.01 -41.87 -13.23
C TYR A 100 -46.37 -40.63 -13.85
N PHE A 101 -46.39 -39.50 -13.14
CA PHE A 101 -45.67 -38.30 -13.57
C PHE A 101 -44.14 -38.50 -13.59
N LYS A 102 -43.59 -39.23 -12.62
CA LYS A 102 -42.16 -39.59 -12.59
C LYS A 102 -41.77 -40.46 -13.79
N GLU A 103 -42.54 -41.51 -14.05
CA GLU A 103 -42.30 -42.44 -15.18
C GLU A 103 -42.45 -41.76 -16.54
N SER A 104 -43.36 -40.79 -16.66
CA SER A 104 -43.56 -39.98 -17.88
C SER A 104 -42.64 -38.76 -17.99
N GLN A 105 -41.70 -38.57 -17.06
CA GLN A 105 -40.79 -37.41 -17.02
C GLN A 105 -41.52 -36.05 -17.03
N LYS A 106 -42.63 -35.96 -16.28
CA LYS A 106 -43.44 -34.74 -16.12
C LYS A 106 -43.22 -34.11 -14.74
N PRO A 107 -42.12 -33.37 -14.53
CA PRO A 107 -41.70 -32.95 -13.19
C PRO A 107 -42.69 -32.00 -12.50
N HIS A 108 -43.34 -31.08 -13.23
CA HIS A 108 -44.35 -30.19 -12.65
C HIS A 108 -45.61 -30.93 -12.17
N GLY A 109 -46.02 -31.98 -12.88
CA GLY A 109 -47.14 -32.82 -12.46
C GLY A 109 -46.80 -33.58 -11.17
N GLN A 110 -45.58 -34.14 -11.13
CA GLN A 110 -45.08 -34.87 -9.96
C GLN A 110 -45.04 -33.96 -8.73
N VAL A 111 -44.51 -32.73 -8.85
CA VAL A 111 -44.49 -31.75 -7.76
C VAL A 111 -45.89 -31.45 -7.23
N ARG A 112 -46.89 -31.24 -8.10
CA ARG A 112 -48.28 -31.01 -7.65
C ARG A 112 -48.86 -32.19 -6.89
N ALA A 113 -48.56 -33.42 -7.33
CA ALA A 113 -49.02 -34.62 -6.64
C ALA A 113 -48.33 -34.79 -5.28
N LEU A 114 -47.00 -34.59 -5.22
CA LEU A 114 -46.22 -34.66 -3.99
C LEU A 114 -46.61 -33.57 -2.98
N ALA A 115 -46.82 -32.32 -3.41
CA ALA A 115 -47.27 -31.24 -2.53
C ALA A 115 -48.62 -31.56 -1.88
N ARG A 116 -49.58 -32.08 -2.66
CA ARG A 116 -50.87 -32.54 -2.10
C ARG A 116 -50.73 -33.74 -1.16
N LEU A 117 -49.74 -34.62 -1.36
CA LEU A 117 -49.46 -35.71 -0.43
C LEU A 117 -48.86 -35.20 0.87
N ALA A 118 -47.89 -34.29 0.78
CA ALA A 118 -47.27 -33.63 1.93
C ALA A 118 -48.33 -32.95 2.81
N ASP A 119 -49.26 -32.18 2.20
CA ASP A 119 -50.36 -31.51 2.92
C ASP A 119 -51.29 -32.48 3.67
N LEU A 120 -51.39 -33.75 3.23
CA LEU A 120 -52.31 -34.74 3.80
C LEU A 120 -51.65 -35.61 4.86
N GLU A 121 -50.42 -36.10 4.60
CA GLU A 121 -49.78 -37.11 5.45
C GLU A 121 -48.63 -36.55 6.29
N HIS A 122 -48.01 -35.43 5.90
CA HIS A 122 -46.84 -34.88 6.59
C HIS A 122 -45.74 -35.95 6.78
N ASP A 123 -45.49 -36.72 5.71
CA ASP A 123 -44.55 -37.84 5.71
C ASP A 123 -43.15 -37.35 5.31
N GLU A 124 -42.14 -37.73 6.09
CA GLU A 124 -40.76 -37.26 5.92
C GLU A 124 -40.18 -37.63 4.54
N ASP A 125 -40.47 -38.82 4.01
CA ASP A 125 -39.95 -39.28 2.72
C ASP A 125 -40.61 -38.52 1.56
N VAL A 126 -41.91 -38.24 1.69
CA VAL A 126 -42.65 -37.40 0.73
C VAL A 126 -42.11 -35.98 0.72
N LEU A 127 -41.86 -35.38 1.90
CA LEU A 127 -41.30 -34.03 2.03
C LEU A 127 -39.88 -33.95 1.45
N ARG A 128 -39.02 -34.95 1.71
CA ARG A 128 -37.67 -35.01 1.13
C ARG A 128 -37.69 -35.18 -0.39
N GLU A 129 -38.55 -36.06 -0.92
CA GLU A 129 -38.69 -36.17 -2.38
C GLU A 129 -39.21 -34.85 -2.97
N LEU A 130 -40.18 -34.19 -2.33
CA LEU A 130 -40.70 -32.90 -2.76
C LEU A 130 -39.62 -31.81 -2.77
N ALA A 131 -38.85 -31.66 -1.69
CA ALA A 131 -37.74 -30.71 -1.59
C ALA A 131 -36.69 -30.96 -2.68
N GLY A 132 -36.30 -32.22 -2.91
CA GLY A 132 -35.37 -32.60 -3.97
C GLY A 132 -35.91 -32.32 -5.39
N ARG A 133 -37.22 -32.41 -5.62
CA ARG A 133 -37.83 -32.02 -6.89
C ARG A 133 -37.86 -30.50 -7.07
N TYR A 134 -38.09 -29.75 -6.00
CA TYR A 134 -38.04 -28.30 -6.06
C TYR A 134 -36.63 -27.78 -6.37
N ASP A 135 -35.60 -28.33 -5.73
CA ASP A 135 -34.19 -28.02 -6.01
C ASP A 135 -33.83 -28.27 -7.50
N LEU A 136 -34.18 -29.45 -8.03
CA LEU A 136 -33.94 -29.81 -9.43
C LEU A 136 -34.62 -28.84 -10.42
N LEU A 137 -35.74 -28.26 -10.03
CA LEU A 137 -36.49 -27.28 -10.84
C LEU A 137 -36.12 -25.82 -10.53
N SER A 138 -35.13 -25.59 -9.66
CA SER A 138 -34.73 -24.27 -9.18
C SER A 138 -35.90 -23.49 -8.56
N ASN A 139 -36.85 -24.18 -7.92
CA ASN A 139 -37.95 -23.57 -7.17
C ASN A 139 -37.56 -23.41 -5.69
N GLU A 140 -36.74 -22.39 -5.42
CA GLU A 140 -36.20 -22.11 -4.08
C GLU A 140 -37.27 -21.75 -3.04
N ASP A 141 -38.46 -21.30 -3.45
CA ASP A 141 -39.57 -21.02 -2.53
C ASP A 141 -40.21 -22.33 -2.05
N GLY A 142 -40.58 -23.21 -2.98
CA GLY A 142 -41.16 -24.50 -2.65
C GLY A 142 -40.20 -25.42 -1.88
N GLU A 143 -38.91 -25.40 -2.23
CA GLU A 143 -37.88 -26.15 -1.50
C GLU A 143 -37.79 -25.67 -0.05
N ALA A 144 -37.73 -24.35 0.16
CA ALA A 144 -37.67 -23.78 1.51
C ALA A 144 -38.90 -24.14 2.35
N GLU A 145 -40.11 -24.12 1.77
CA GLU A 145 -41.34 -24.53 2.46
C GLU A 145 -41.30 -26.01 2.88
N ALA A 146 -40.87 -26.91 2.00
CA ALA A 146 -40.76 -28.34 2.31
C ALA A 146 -39.68 -28.61 3.40
N LEU A 147 -38.54 -27.91 3.33
CA LEU A 147 -37.49 -28.00 4.36
C LEU A 147 -37.94 -27.41 5.71
N GLU A 148 -38.72 -26.32 5.70
CA GLU A 148 -39.32 -25.75 6.92
C GLU A 148 -40.23 -26.79 7.61
N GLN A 149 -41.05 -27.51 6.86
CA GLN A 149 -41.92 -28.58 7.40
C GLN A 149 -41.10 -29.73 8.02
N LEU A 150 -40.05 -30.22 7.34
CA LEU A 150 -39.15 -31.25 7.88
C LEU A 150 -38.50 -30.84 9.22
N ILE A 151 -38.17 -29.55 9.37
CA ILE A 151 -37.58 -29.02 10.61
C ILE A 151 -38.63 -28.89 11.72
N GLU A 152 -39.86 -28.50 11.39
CA GLU A 152 -40.98 -28.42 12.34
C GLU A 152 -41.34 -29.80 12.91
N GLU A 153 -41.33 -30.83 12.06
CA GLU A 153 -41.61 -32.23 12.41
C GLU A 153 -40.49 -32.92 13.18
N ARG A 154 -39.28 -32.32 13.17
CA ARG A 154 -38.04 -32.81 13.82
C ARG A 154 -37.38 -34.00 13.11
N ASP A 155 -37.68 -34.20 11.84
CA ASP A 155 -37.09 -35.24 11.01
C ASP A 155 -36.01 -34.71 10.04
N ALA A 156 -35.73 -33.40 10.07
CA ALA A 156 -34.68 -32.79 9.27
C ALA A 156 -33.24 -33.22 9.65
N THR A 157 -32.42 -33.43 8.64
CA THR A 157 -30.98 -33.71 8.69
C THR A 157 -30.13 -32.43 8.71
N VAL A 158 -28.84 -32.54 9.07
CA VAL A 158 -27.92 -31.39 9.11
C VAL A 158 -27.87 -30.65 7.76
N ASP A 159 -27.79 -31.37 6.64
CA ASP A 159 -27.78 -30.81 5.29
C ASP A 159 -29.06 -30.00 4.99
N GLU A 160 -30.21 -30.49 5.44
CA GLU A 160 -31.51 -29.84 5.22
C GLU A 160 -31.62 -28.51 6.01
N TYR A 161 -31.08 -28.44 7.24
CA TYR A 161 -30.96 -27.16 7.96
C TYR A 161 -30.04 -26.18 7.22
N ASP A 162 -28.89 -26.64 6.73
CA ASP A 162 -27.92 -25.78 6.04
C ASP A 162 -28.48 -25.26 4.71
N ARG A 163 -29.15 -26.12 3.93
CA ARG A 163 -29.84 -25.72 2.69
C ARG A 163 -30.91 -24.67 2.97
N LEU A 164 -31.79 -24.90 3.95
CA LEU A 164 -32.82 -23.92 4.29
C LEU A 164 -32.21 -22.58 4.74
N ALA A 165 -31.18 -22.62 5.59
CA ALA A 165 -30.52 -21.41 6.06
C ALA A 165 -29.87 -20.62 4.91
N ARG A 166 -29.27 -21.30 3.93
CA ARG A 166 -28.71 -20.67 2.71
C ARG A 166 -29.80 -20.04 1.84
N HIS A 167 -30.93 -20.71 1.64
CA HIS A 167 -32.07 -20.12 0.92
C HIS A 167 -32.60 -18.87 1.64
N GLN A 168 -32.83 -18.95 2.94
CA GLN A 168 -33.27 -17.81 3.74
C GLN A 168 -32.25 -16.65 3.68
N ALA A 169 -30.95 -16.93 3.76
CA ALA A 169 -29.90 -15.93 3.62
C ALA A 169 -29.87 -15.28 2.22
N SER A 170 -30.00 -16.08 1.16
CA SER A 170 -30.03 -15.58 -0.23
C SER A 170 -31.19 -14.62 -0.50
N LYS A 171 -32.33 -14.84 0.17
CA LYS A 171 -33.52 -13.97 0.13
C LYS A 171 -33.42 -12.76 1.07
N GLY A 172 -32.27 -12.56 1.73
CA GLY A 172 -32.05 -11.48 2.70
C GLY A 172 -32.76 -11.68 4.04
N GLN A 173 -33.33 -12.87 4.29
CA GLN A 173 -34.06 -13.21 5.53
C GLN A 173 -33.08 -13.65 6.64
N LEU A 174 -32.07 -12.81 6.91
CA LEU A 174 -30.94 -13.16 7.78
C LEU A 174 -31.36 -13.65 9.17
N ARG A 175 -32.41 -13.06 9.76
CA ARG A 175 -32.92 -13.47 11.08
C ARG A 175 -33.49 -14.88 11.09
N LYS A 176 -34.18 -15.28 10.02
CA LYS A 176 -34.72 -16.65 9.89
C LYS A 176 -33.57 -17.65 9.71
N ALA A 177 -32.63 -17.34 8.81
CA ALA A 177 -31.44 -18.17 8.60
C ALA A 177 -30.65 -18.41 9.90
N ILE A 178 -30.46 -17.36 10.71
CA ILE A 178 -29.84 -17.47 12.03
C ILE A 178 -30.65 -18.37 12.96
N ALA A 179 -31.98 -18.26 12.99
CA ALA A 179 -32.83 -19.09 13.83
C ALA A 179 -32.80 -20.57 13.41
N THR A 180 -32.79 -20.85 12.11
CA THR A 180 -32.63 -22.19 11.53
C THR A 180 -31.32 -22.82 11.98
N LEU A 181 -30.19 -22.11 11.82
CA LEU A 181 -28.88 -22.62 12.22
C LEU A 181 -28.70 -22.71 13.74
N ALA A 182 -29.32 -21.81 14.52
CA ALA A 182 -29.33 -21.94 15.97
C ALA A 182 -30.10 -23.22 16.40
N THR A 183 -31.23 -23.50 15.75
CA THR A 183 -31.99 -24.74 15.99
C THR A 183 -31.18 -25.98 15.61
N LEU A 184 -30.42 -25.92 14.51
CA LEU A 184 -29.46 -26.96 14.14
C LEU A 184 -28.43 -27.18 15.25
N GLN A 185 -27.84 -26.11 15.79
CA GLN A 185 -26.87 -26.21 16.88
C GLN A 185 -27.47 -26.81 18.16
N ASP A 186 -28.70 -26.44 18.49
CA ASP A 186 -29.38 -26.95 19.70
C ASP A 186 -29.76 -28.43 19.59
N ARG A 187 -30.21 -28.88 18.40
CA ARG A 187 -30.72 -30.26 18.19
C ARG A 187 -29.64 -31.24 17.72
N HIS A 188 -28.63 -30.76 17.01
CA HIS A 188 -27.59 -31.55 16.36
C HIS A 188 -26.19 -31.06 16.75
N ALA A 189 -26.01 -30.67 18.02
CA ALA A 189 -24.77 -30.09 18.54
C ALA A 189 -23.52 -30.92 18.18
N ASP A 190 -23.59 -32.25 18.28
CA ASP A 190 -22.44 -33.13 18.04
C ASP A 190 -22.13 -33.36 16.54
N THR A 191 -23.12 -33.16 15.66
CA THR A 191 -23.00 -33.47 14.22
C THR A 191 -22.97 -32.23 13.33
N ALA A 192 -23.28 -31.04 13.85
CA ALA A 192 -23.20 -29.82 13.06
C ALA A 192 -21.76 -29.57 12.58
N GLU A 193 -21.62 -29.26 11.29
CA GLU A 193 -20.32 -29.16 10.64
C GLU A 193 -19.67 -27.78 10.86
N ALA A 194 -18.37 -27.67 10.58
CA ALA A 194 -17.66 -26.40 10.69
C ALA A 194 -18.30 -25.32 9.80
N GLU A 195 -18.73 -25.70 8.60
CA GLU A 195 -19.35 -24.79 7.62
C GLU A 195 -20.66 -24.17 8.14
N SER A 196 -21.49 -24.95 8.83
CA SER A 196 -22.75 -24.46 9.42
C SER A 196 -22.48 -23.40 10.51
N ILE A 197 -21.43 -23.62 11.33
CA ILE A 197 -21.00 -22.66 12.36
C ILE A 197 -20.45 -21.38 11.72
N GLU A 198 -19.63 -21.52 10.68
CA GLU A 198 -19.09 -20.39 9.92
C GLU A 198 -20.20 -19.54 9.30
N LEU A 199 -21.20 -20.18 8.69
CA LEU A 199 -22.36 -19.51 8.13
C LEU A 199 -23.15 -18.76 9.21
N LEU A 200 -23.43 -19.39 10.36
CA LEU A 200 -24.14 -18.75 11.46
C LEU A 200 -23.40 -17.51 11.98
N ILE A 201 -22.08 -17.59 12.17
CA ILE A 201 -21.24 -16.47 12.60
C ILE A 201 -21.25 -15.36 11.55
N SER A 202 -21.08 -15.71 10.27
CA SER A 202 -21.12 -14.76 9.16
C SER A 202 -22.45 -13.98 9.12
N LEU A 203 -23.58 -14.68 9.23
CA LEU A 203 -24.92 -14.07 9.23
C LEU A 203 -25.15 -13.17 10.44
N LYS A 204 -24.69 -13.57 11.63
CA LYS A 204 -24.77 -12.72 12.83
C LYS A 204 -23.94 -11.44 12.69
N LEU A 205 -22.75 -11.53 12.11
CA LEU A 205 -21.92 -10.37 11.81
C LEU A 205 -22.59 -9.44 10.78
N ASP A 206 -23.25 -9.99 9.75
CA ASP A 206 -24.00 -9.21 8.77
C ASP A 206 -25.20 -8.48 9.40
N LEU A 207 -25.81 -9.07 10.44
CA LEU A 207 -26.88 -8.43 11.22
C LEU A 207 -26.34 -7.45 12.28
N GLY A 208 -25.02 -7.34 12.45
CA GLY A 208 -24.39 -6.52 13.48
C GLY A 208 -24.35 -7.13 14.88
N ASP A 209 -24.83 -8.38 15.07
CA ASP A 209 -24.77 -9.13 16.32
C ASP A 209 -23.35 -9.68 16.57
N THR A 210 -22.44 -8.76 16.84
CA THR A 210 -21.03 -9.07 17.07
C THR A 210 -20.81 -9.92 18.32
N LEU A 211 -21.55 -9.64 19.40
CA LEU A 211 -21.40 -10.35 20.67
C LEU A 211 -21.89 -11.80 20.54
N GLY A 212 -23.05 -12.02 19.92
CA GLY A 212 -23.56 -13.36 19.66
C GLY A 212 -22.62 -14.17 18.79
N ALA A 213 -22.04 -13.56 17.74
CA ALA A 213 -21.05 -14.21 16.88
C ALA A 213 -19.80 -14.68 17.66
N VAL A 214 -19.25 -13.83 18.54
CA VAL A 214 -18.08 -14.18 19.37
C VAL A 214 -18.41 -15.26 20.39
N ASN A 215 -19.60 -15.21 21.00
CA ASN A 215 -20.02 -16.22 21.97
C ASN A 215 -20.12 -17.60 21.32
N ILE A 216 -20.78 -17.70 20.16
CA ILE A 216 -20.89 -18.96 19.40
C ILE A 216 -19.51 -19.49 19.00
N ALA A 217 -18.63 -18.61 18.51
CA ALA A 217 -17.27 -19.02 18.18
C ALA A 217 -16.53 -19.59 19.39
N THR A 218 -16.59 -18.89 20.53
CA THR A 218 -15.88 -19.30 21.75
C THR A 218 -16.42 -20.61 22.28
N GLU A 219 -17.74 -20.74 22.40
CA GLU A 219 -18.41 -21.96 22.85
C GLU A 219 -18.09 -23.14 21.93
N SER A 220 -18.14 -22.94 20.61
CA SER A 220 -17.82 -23.99 19.63
C SER A 220 -16.38 -24.46 19.75
N LEU A 221 -15.43 -23.56 20.03
CA LEU A 221 -14.01 -23.89 20.21
C LEU A 221 -13.72 -24.57 21.56
N GLU A 222 -14.56 -24.35 22.57
CA GLU A 222 -14.42 -24.99 23.88
C GLU A 222 -15.01 -26.41 23.89
N THR A 223 -16.16 -26.57 23.25
CA THR A 223 -16.94 -27.81 23.28
C THR A 223 -16.56 -28.80 22.18
N ARG A 224 -16.16 -28.32 20.99
CA ARG A 224 -15.91 -29.17 19.81
C ARG A 224 -14.42 -29.36 19.57
N LYS A 225 -14.03 -30.60 19.24
CA LYS A 225 -12.63 -30.98 18.94
C LYS A 225 -12.39 -31.07 17.43
N ILE A 226 -12.78 -30.03 16.69
CA ILE A 226 -12.60 -29.96 15.24
C ILE A 226 -11.24 -29.31 14.94
N GLN A 227 -10.36 -30.04 14.25
CA GLN A 227 -9.04 -29.53 13.86
C GLN A 227 -9.19 -28.35 12.88
N GLY A 228 -8.44 -27.26 13.11
CA GLY A 228 -8.46 -26.09 12.22
C GLY A 228 -9.67 -25.15 12.39
N LEU A 229 -10.68 -25.53 13.18
CA LEU A 229 -11.88 -24.71 13.40
C LEU A 229 -11.54 -23.29 13.86
N GLY A 230 -10.59 -23.14 14.80
CA GLY A 230 -10.18 -21.82 15.30
C GLY A 230 -9.69 -20.89 14.19
N VAL A 231 -8.94 -21.42 13.22
CA VAL A 231 -8.43 -20.64 12.09
C VAL A 231 -9.56 -20.29 11.11
N ALA A 232 -10.45 -21.25 10.83
CA ALA A 232 -11.58 -21.05 9.94
C ALA A 232 -12.55 -19.99 10.49
N LEU A 233 -12.93 -20.10 11.77
CA LEU A 233 -13.78 -19.09 12.42
C LEU A 233 -13.11 -17.71 12.44
N ALA A 234 -11.80 -17.65 12.69
CA ALA A 234 -11.06 -16.39 12.66
C ALA A 234 -11.04 -15.74 11.27
N ALA A 235 -10.98 -16.56 10.20
CA ALA A 235 -11.09 -16.08 8.83
C ALA A 235 -12.45 -15.41 8.58
N VAL A 236 -13.57 -15.98 9.06
CA VAL A 236 -14.90 -15.36 8.94
C VAL A 236 -14.94 -13.96 9.56
N PHE A 237 -14.42 -13.78 10.78
CA PHE A 237 -14.34 -12.46 11.39
C PHE A 237 -13.47 -11.49 10.58
N ALA A 238 -12.34 -11.96 10.06
CA ALA A 238 -11.44 -11.13 9.26
C ALA A 238 -12.05 -10.70 7.92
N GLU A 239 -12.77 -11.58 7.23
CA GLU A 239 -13.49 -11.28 5.99
C GLU A 239 -14.57 -10.21 6.20
N LYS A 240 -15.25 -10.25 7.36
CA LYS A 240 -16.18 -9.20 7.79
C LYS A 240 -15.50 -7.92 8.31
N ARG A 241 -14.20 -7.74 8.02
CA ARG A 241 -13.37 -6.59 8.41
C ARG A 241 -13.28 -6.41 9.93
N ARG A 242 -13.32 -7.51 10.68
CA ARG A 242 -13.15 -7.55 12.15
C ARG A 242 -11.94 -8.37 12.59
N PRO A 243 -10.71 -8.04 12.13
CA PRO A 243 -9.49 -8.76 12.52
C PRO A 243 -9.21 -8.67 14.03
N ASP A 244 -9.74 -7.66 14.73
CA ASP A 244 -9.71 -7.53 16.18
C ASP A 244 -10.40 -8.71 16.88
N LEU A 245 -11.56 -9.12 16.36
CA LEU A 245 -12.32 -10.24 16.91
C LEU A 245 -11.73 -11.59 16.51
N ALA A 246 -11.23 -11.70 15.28
CA ALA A 246 -10.48 -12.87 14.82
C ALA A 246 -9.33 -13.18 15.80
N LEU A 247 -8.55 -12.15 16.17
CA LEU A 247 -7.46 -12.31 17.14
C LEU A 247 -7.98 -12.62 18.55
N ARG A 248 -9.10 -12.03 18.97
CA ARG A 248 -9.72 -12.29 20.29
C ARG A 248 -10.08 -13.77 20.48
N ILE A 249 -10.66 -14.41 19.47
CA ILE A 249 -11.03 -15.83 19.56
C ILE A 249 -9.83 -16.77 19.41
N LEU A 250 -8.78 -16.36 18.70
CA LEU A 250 -7.57 -17.16 18.52
C LEU A 250 -6.67 -17.18 19.76
N ARG A 251 -6.61 -16.08 20.52
CA ARG A 251 -5.68 -15.96 21.67
C ARG A 251 -5.77 -17.14 22.66
N PRO A 252 -6.94 -17.49 23.21
CA PRO A 252 -7.06 -18.63 24.12
C PRO A 252 -6.63 -19.95 23.46
N GLN A 253 -6.87 -20.11 22.16
CA GLN A 253 -6.47 -21.31 21.42
C GLN A 253 -4.95 -21.40 21.26
N THR A 254 -4.27 -20.29 20.98
CA THR A 254 -2.81 -20.26 20.92
C THR A 254 -2.14 -20.53 22.27
N GLU A 255 -2.79 -20.19 23.37
CA GLU A 255 -2.29 -20.48 24.72
C GLU A 255 -2.51 -21.95 25.09
N ARG A 256 -3.65 -22.53 24.69
CA ARG A 256 -3.97 -23.95 24.90
C ARG A 256 -3.14 -24.88 24.03
N PHE A 257 -2.85 -24.46 22.80
CA PHE A 257 -2.10 -25.23 21.81
C PHE A 257 -0.87 -24.44 21.32
N PRO A 258 0.11 -24.18 22.20
CA PRO A 258 1.27 -23.33 21.89
C PRO A 258 2.18 -23.89 20.79
N ASN A 259 1.98 -25.16 20.43
CA ASN A 259 2.74 -25.87 19.41
C ASN A 259 2.04 -25.96 18.05
N ASP A 260 0.80 -25.45 17.91
CA ASP A 260 0.07 -25.48 16.64
C ASP A 260 0.55 -24.34 15.73
N ILE A 261 1.25 -24.71 14.67
CA ILE A 261 1.82 -23.79 13.69
C ILE A 261 0.74 -23.01 12.94
N THR A 262 -0.42 -23.62 12.69
CA THR A 262 -1.50 -23.00 11.93
C THR A 262 -2.17 -21.90 12.76
N LEU A 263 -2.40 -22.17 14.05
CA LEU A 263 -2.90 -21.17 15.01
C LEU A 263 -1.89 -20.04 15.21
N LEU A 264 -0.60 -20.38 15.33
CA LEU A 264 0.46 -19.39 15.42
C LEU A 264 0.48 -18.46 14.20
N ALA A 265 0.45 -19.03 12.99
CA ALA A 265 0.46 -18.26 11.74
C ALA A 265 -0.74 -17.31 11.65
N ALA A 266 -1.94 -17.81 11.94
CA ALA A 266 -3.15 -17.00 11.93
C ALA A 266 -3.07 -15.84 12.95
N ALA A 267 -2.65 -16.13 14.19
CA ALA A 267 -2.53 -15.10 15.23
C ALA A 267 -1.52 -14.01 14.85
N VAL A 268 -0.34 -14.39 14.35
CA VAL A 268 0.71 -13.46 13.90
C VAL A 268 0.21 -12.59 12.75
N GLN A 269 -0.48 -13.18 11.77
CA GLN A 269 -1.03 -12.44 10.64
C GLN A 269 -2.03 -11.36 11.11
N TYR A 270 -2.92 -11.69 12.05
CA TYR A 270 -3.90 -10.74 12.55
C TYR A 270 -3.28 -9.71 13.52
N GLU A 271 -2.30 -10.09 14.33
CA GLU A 271 -1.51 -9.16 15.15
C GLU A 271 -0.80 -8.13 14.25
N ALA A 272 -0.12 -8.57 13.19
CA ALA A 272 0.54 -7.68 12.23
C ALA A 272 -0.45 -6.76 11.50
N LYS A 273 -1.61 -7.28 11.04
CA LYS A 273 -2.66 -6.48 10.39
C LYS A 273 -3.24 -5.38 11.30
N LEU A 274 -3.30 -5.63 12.60
CA LEU A 274 -3.77 -4.67 13.60
C LEU A 274 -2.68 -3.68 14.05
N GLY A 275 -1.46 -3.78 13.52
CA GLY A 275 -0.32 -2.98 13.95
C GLY A 275 0.25 -3.40 15.32
N ASN A 276 -0.15 -4.57 15.84
CA ASN A 276 0.38 -5.15 17.07
C ASN A 276 1.71 -5.89 16.81
N THR A 277 2.64 -5.23 16.12
CA THR A 277 3.92 -5.78 15.66
C THR A 277 4.72 -6.41 16.80
N GLN A 278 4.76 -5.76 17.96
CA GLN A 278 5.48 -6.27 19.13
C GLN A 278 4.91 -7.58 19.69
N ALA A 279 3.59 -7.76 19.65
CA ALA A 279 2.95 -9.00 20.11
C ALA A 279 3.27 -10.16 19.14
N ALA A 280 3.15 -9.91 17.83
CA ALA A 280 3.51 -10.87 16.79
C ALA A 280 4.99 -11.27 16.91
N LEU A 281 5.87 -10.28 17.15
CA LEU A 281 7.30 -10.49 17.31
C LEU A 281 7.61 -11.39 18.52
N GLN A 282 7.08 -11.04 19.69
CA GLN A 282 7.27 -11.82 20.92
C GLN A 282 6.79 -13.26 20.76
N ARG A 283 5.64 -13.45 20.10
CA ARG A 283 5.07 -14.76 19.86
C ARG A 283 5.98 -15.61 18.96
N LEU A 284 6.40 -15.08 17.80
CA LEU A 284 7.32 -15.77 16.90
C LEU A 284 8.67 -16.07 17.55
N GLN A 285 9.22 -15.13 18.32
CA GLN A 285 10.50 -15.31 19.02
C GLN A 285 10.40 -16.42 20.08
N SER A 286 9.35 -16.44 20.88
CA SER A 286 9.14 -17.48 21.90
C SER A 286 9.06 -18.88 21.28
N PHE A 287 8.38 -19.01 20.13
CA PHE A 287 8.32 -20.25 19.38
C PHE A 287 9.70 -20.62 18.77
N ALA A 288 10.39 -19.64 18.19
CA ALA A 288 11.72 -19.82 17.58
C ALA A 288 12.84 -20.14 18.58
N GLN A 289 12.61 -19.97 19.89
CA GLN A 289 13.55 -20.39 20.93
C GLN A 289 13.51 -21.90 21.17
N THR A 290 12.33 -22.51 21.05
CA THR A 290 12.13 -23.92 21.38
C THR A 290 12.18 -24.82 20.14
N ARG A 291 11.89 -24.28 18.95
CA ARG A 291 11.80 -25.04 17.70
C ARG A 291 12.24 -24.22 16.48
N ARG A 292 12.54 -24.91 15.38
CA ARG A 292 12.71 -24.27 14.07
C ARG A 292 11.34 -23.83 13.55
N LEU A 293 11.21 -22.58 13.13
CA LEU A 293 9.99 -22.06 12.52
C LEU A 293 9.88 -22.61 11.10
N PRO A 294 8.66 -22.85 10.58
CA PRO A 294 8.44 -22.98 9.15
C PRO A 294 8.97 -21.78 8.39
N GLU A 295 9.31 -21.97 7.11
CA GLU A 295 9.97 -20.97 6.28
C GLU A 295 9.17 -19.66 6.20
N SER A 296 7.86 -19.76 6.00
CA SER A 296 6.96 -18.60 5.97
C SER A 296 7.03 -17.78 7.27
N LEU A 297 6.91 -18.42 8.43
CA LEU A 297 6.90 -17.74 9.73
C LEU A 297 8.28 -17.20 10.14
N ALA A 298 9.35 -17.85 9.69
CA ALA A 298 10.70 -17.32 9.91
C ALA A 298 10.93 -16.05 9.08
N PHE A 299 10.42 -16.00 7.86
CA PHE A 299 10.50 -14.80 7.04
C PHE A 299 9.62 -13.68 7.59
N ASP A 300 8.42 -13.99 8.08
CA ASP A 300 7.59 -13.01 8.80
C ASP A 300 8.32 -12.45 10.03
N LEU A 301 9.00 -13.31 10.81
CA LEU A 301 9.82 -12.88 11.94
C LEU A 301 10.94 -11.91 11.49
N ILE A 302 11.65 -12.22 10.41
CA ILE A 302 12.72 -11.35 9.88
C ILE A 302 12.15 -10.00 9.44
N VAL A 303 11.03 -9.99 8.71
CA VAL A 303 10.38 -8.75 8.27
C VAL A 303 9.93 -7.89 9.46
N LEU A 304 9.34 -8.51 10.49
CA LEU A 304 8.92 -7.81 11.71
C LEU A 304 10.14 -7.25 12.49
N LEU A 305 11.25 -8.00 12.56
CA LEU A 305 12.50 -7.52 13.18
C LEU A 305 13.09 -6.33 12.44
N MET A 306 13.03 -6.31 11.11
CA MET A 306 13.45 -5.16 10.31
C MET A 306 12.56 -3.94 10.57
N ALA A 307 11.24 -4.14 10.67
CA ALA A 307 10.29 -3.06 10.96
C ALA A 307 10.48 -2.45 12.36
N GLU A 308 10.85 -3.26 13.36
CA GLU A 308 11.17 -2.83 14.74
C GLU A 308 12.63 -2.37 14.91
N ASN A 309 13.31 -2.01 13.81
CA ASN A 309 14.70 -1.53 13.82
C ASN A 309 15.69 -2.47 14.57
N SER A 310 15.48 -3.78 14.45
CA SER A 310 16.32 -4.83 15.06
C SER A 310 17.01 -5.72 14.00
N PRO A 311 17.77 -5.13 13.04
CA PRO A 311 18.31 -5.86 11.90
C PRO A 311 19.35 -6.92 12.27
N ASP A 312 20.10 -6.73 13.35
CA ASP A 312 21.10 -7.71 13.81
C ASP A 312 20.45 -9.03 14.22
N GLN A 313 19.29 -8.94 14.88
CA GLN A 313 18.48 -10.12 15.21
C GLN A 313 17.88 -10.75 13.95
N ALA A 314 17.47 -9.94 12.98
CA ALA A 314 16.91 -10.41 11.71
C ALA A 314 17.95 -11.28 10.95
N ILE A 315 19.19 -10.79 10.87
CA ILE A 315 20.31 -11.54 10.27
C ILE A 315 20.64 -12.80 11.09
N ALA A 316 20.65 -12.72 12.42
CA ALA A 316 20.90 -13.88 13.27
C ALA A 316 19.83 -14.98 13.08
N VAL A 317 18.57 -14.61 12.92
CA VAL A 317 17.47 -15.55 12.61
C VAL A 317 17.69 -16.19 11.25
N LEU A 318 18.03 -15.39 10.23
CA LEU A 318 18.30 -15.87 8.88
C LEU A 318 19.45 -16.89 8.86
N GLN A 319 20.58 -16.54 9.49
CA GLN A 319 21.77 -17.40 9.59
C GLN A 319 21.50 -18.71 10.32
N ARG A 320 20.74 -18.64 11.43
CA ARG A 320 20.46 -19.81 12.27
C ARG A 320 19.45 -20.76 11.62
N GLN A 321 18.42 -20.23 10.97
CA GLN A 321 17.29 -21.05 10.52
C GLN A 321 17.33 -21.41 9.03
N TYR A 322 18.00 -20.62 8.17
CA TYR A 322 17.99 -20.82 6.72
C TYR A 322 19.35 -20.49 6.08
N PRO A 323 20.43 -21.23 6.44
CA PRO A 323 21.77 -20.97 5.90
C PRO A 323 21.87 -21.11 4.38
N ASP A 324 21.11 -22.03 3.77
CA ASP A 324 21.31 -22.43 2.37
C ASP A 324 20.21 -21.96 1.40
N ARG A 325 19.15 -21.30 1.90
CA ARG A 325 17.97 -20.94 1.11
C ARG A 325 17.40 -19.59 1.54
N VAL A 326 17.89 -18.53 0.91
CA VAL A 326 17.36 -17.17 1.10
C VAL A 326 16.66 -16.73 -0.19
N PRO A 327 15.35 -16.45 -0.16
CA PRO A 327 14.67 -15.98 -1.36
C PRO A 327 15.07 -14.53 -1.68
N GLU A 328 15.19 -14.22 -2.97
CA GLU A 328 15.63 -12.90 -3.46
C GLU A 328 14.80 -11.74 -2.88
N TRP A 329 13.48 -11.93 -2.76
CA TRP A 329 12.60 -10.88 -2.22
C TRP A 329 12.99 -10.49 -0.79
N LEU A 330 13.46 -11.44 0.02
CA LEU A 330 13.85 -11.19 1.41
C LEU A 330 15.19 -10.43 1.46
N VAL A 331 16.15 -10.81 0.61
CA VAL A 331 17.42 -10.07 0.44
C VAL A 331 17.12 -8.60 0.10
N ARG A 332 16.22 -8.36 -0.87
CA ARG A 332 15.83 -7.00 -1.27
C ARG A 332 15.11 -6.24 -0.17
N THR A 333 14.28 -6.90 0.65
CA THR A 333 13.66 -6.30 1.83
C THR A 333 14.71 -5.86 2.85
N ILE A 334 15.70 -6.71 3.14
CA ILE A 334 16.80 -6.38 4.05
C ILE A 334 17.64 -5.21 3.49
N LEU A 335 17.97 -5.22 2.19
CA LEU A 335 18.70 -4.13 1.54
C LEU A 335 17.94 -2.80 1.62
N THR A 336 16.64 -2.80 1.32
CA THR A 336 15.81 -1.58 1.39
C THR A 336 15.73 -1.07 2.82
N GLY A 337 15.48 -1.97 3.78
CA GLY A 337 15.47 -1.61 5.21
C GLY A 337 16.82 -1.09 5.69
N SER A 338 17.94 -1.59 5.19
CA SER A 338 19.28 -1.11 5.58
C SER A 338 19.49 0.37 5.25
N ALA A 339 19.02 0.81 4.08
CA ALA A 339 19.11 2.20 3.66
C ALA A 339 18.20 3.11 4.50
N GLU A 340 16.97 2.66 4.79
CA GLU A 340 16.00 3.41 5.61
C GLU A 340 16.45 3.56 7.06
N LEU A 341 17.07 2.52 7.62
CA LEU A 341 17.58 2.51 8.99
C LEU A 341 18.97 3.15 9.13
N GLY A 342 19.63 3.53 8.02
CA GLY A 342 20.97 4.11 8.03
C GLY A 342 22.05 3.14 8.51
N ARG A 343 21.93 1.84 8.16
CA ARG A 343 22.84 0.76 8.56
C ARG A 343 23.67 0.26 7.36
N PRO A 344 24.74 0.98 6.97
CA PRO A 344 25.55 0.65 5.78
C PRO A 344 26.38 -0.64 5.93
N ASP A 345 26.47 -1.19 7.13
CA ASP A 345 27.16 -2.45 7.44
C ASP A 345 26.36 -3.69 7.02
N LEU A 346 25.02 -3.61 6.97
CA LEU A 346 24.15 -4.76 6.70
C LEU A 346 24.34 -5.39 5.31
N PRO A 347 24.48 -4.63 4.21
CA PRO A 347 24.79 -5.22 2.91
C PRO A 347 26.07 -6.06 2.92
N GLY A 348 27.09 -5.64 3.67
CA GLY A 348 28.33 -6.40 3.83
C GLY A 348 28.15 -7.70 4.62
N MET A 349 27.37 -7.68 5.70
CA MET A 349 27.02 -8.89 6.44
C MET A 349 26.22 -9.88 5.58
N LEU A 350 25.28 -9.36 4.78
CA LEU A 350 24.46 -10.14 3.87
C LEU A 350 25.30 -10.78 2.76
N ALA A 351 26.26 -10.03 2.19
CA ALA A 351 27.20 -10.54 1.20
C ALA A 351 28.07 -11.69 1.76
N ALA A 352 28.63 -11.50 2.96
CA ALA A 352 29.44 -12.53 3.61
C ALA A 352 28.66 -13.81 3.92
N PHE A 353 27.36 -13.68 4.22
CA PHE A 353 26.49 -14.82 4.52
C PHE A 353 26.05 -15.57 3.25
N LEU A 354 25.64 -14.87 2.20
CA LEU A 354 25.12 -15.48 0.98
C LEU A 354 26.23 -16.16 0.15
N GLY A 355 27.42 -15.54 0.10
CA GLY A 355 28.58 -16.06 -0.62
C GLY A 355 28.45 -16.04 -2.16
N ASP A 356 29.57 -16.32 -2.83
CA ASP A 356 29.69 -16.17 -4.28
C ASP A 356 28.82 -17.15 -5.07
N SER A 357 28.55 -18.34 -4.55
CA SER A 357 27.71 -19.35 -5.22
C SER A 357 26.25 -18.90 -5.33
N TYR A 358 25.72 -18.26 -4.28
CA TYR A 358 24.39 -17.67 -4.32
C TYR A 358 24.33 -16.53 -5.34
N PHE A 359 25.32 -15.64 -5.30
CA PHE A 359 25.40 -14.51 -6.21
C PHE A 359 25.60 -14.92 -7.68
N ALA A 360 26.32 -16.01 -7.95
CA ALA A 360 26.47 -16.59 -9.28
C ALA A 360 25.12 -16.92 -9.93
N SER A 361 24.15 -17.34 -9.12
CA SER A 361 22.78 -17.63 -9.58
C SER A 361 21.86 -16.39 -9.63
N HIS A 362 22.24 -15.28 -8.99
CA HIS A 362 21.45 -14.04 -8.93
C HIS A 362 22.34 -12.79 -9.18
N PRO A 363 22.94 -12.65 -10.38
CA PRO A 363 23.97 -11.63 -10.61
C PRO A 363 23.45 -10.18 -10.52
N VAL A 364 22.18 -9.93 -10.82
CA VAL A 364 21.57 -8.59 -10.64
C VAL A 364 21.43 -8.23 -9.16
N LEU A 365 21.00 -9.19 -8.34
CA LEU A 365 20.90 -9.01 -6.89
C LEU A 365 22.28 -8.82 -6.26
N ALA A 366 23.27 -9.58 -6.71
CA ALA A 366 24.67 -9.41 -6.29
C ALA A 366 25.17 -7.98 -6.55
N ALA A 367 24.99 -7.49 -7.78
CA ALA A 367 25.35 -6.13 -8.13
C ALA A 367 24.64 -5.08 -7.26
N GLU A 368 23.37 -5.31 -6.90
CA GLU A 368 22.63 -4.43 -5.99
C GLU A 368 23.18 -4.43 -4.56
N VAL A 369 23.54 -5.60 -4.02
CA VAL A 369 24.19 -5.72 -2.71
C VAL A 369 25.51 -4.95 -2.70
N PHE A 370 26.39 -5.18 -3.68
CA PHE A 370 27.69 -4.50 -3.75
C PHE A 370 27.58 -3.00 -4.02
N ALA A 371 26.58 -2.57 -4.81
CA ALA A 371 26.27 -1.14 -4.97
C ALA A 371 25.81 -0.51 -3.65
N ALA A 372 24.98 -1.20 -2.86
CA ALA A 372 24.55 -0.74 -1.53
C ALA A 372 25.71 -0.67 -0.52
N MET A 373 26.74 -1.51 -0.68
CA MET A 373 28.01 -1.42 0.07
C MET A 373 28.91 -0.25 -0.36
N ASN A 374 28.50 0.54 -1.36
CA ASN A 374 29.33 1.53 -2.04
C ASN A 374 30.61 0.90 -2.64
N ASN A 375 30.56 -0.40 -2.98
CA ASN A 375 31.65 -1.12 -3.62
C ASN A 375 31.45 -1.19 -5.13
N LYS A 376 31.80 -0.10 -5.80
CA LYS A 376 31.55 0.10 -7.22
C LYS A 376 32.26 -0.91 -8.13
N ALA A 377 33.49 -1.31 -7.78
CA ALA A 377 34.28 -2.22 -8.62
C ALA A 377 33.62 -3.61 -8.68
N GLU A 378 33.21 -4.15 -7.54
CA GLU A 378 32.55 -5.44 -7.45
C GLU A 378 31.15 -5.38 -8.05
N ALA A 379 30.40 -4.29 -7.82
CA ALA A 379 29.12 -4.07 -8.49
C ALA A 379 29.29 -4.10 -10.03
N GLU A 380 30.37 -3.52 -10.57
CA GLU A 380 30.65 -3.54 -12.01
C GLU A 380 30.93 -4.95 -12.56
N ILE A 381 31.63 -5.80 -11.80
CA ILE A 381 31.86 -7.20 -12.16
C ILE A 381 30.53 -7.94 -12.28
N TRP A 382 29.66 -7.79 -11.26
CA TRP A 382 28.36 -8.46 -11.24
C TRP A 382 27.38 -7.92 -12.29
N VAL A 383 27.41 -6.61 -12.56
CA VAL A 383 26.68 -6.02 -13.71
C VAL A 383 27.15 -6.66 -15.02
N SER A 384 28.46 -6.83 -15.21
CA SER A 384 29.02 -7.44 -16.42
C SER A 384 28.68 -8.93 -16.55
N TRP A 385 28.49 -9.62 -15.43
CA TRP A 385 27.99 -11.00 -15.46
C TRP A 385 26.49 -11.04 -15.78
N ALA A 386 25.69 -10.19 -15.13
CA ALA A 386 24.26 -10.05 -15.43
C ALA A 386 24.01 -9.72 -16.90
N GLU A 387 24.90 -8.97 -17.56
CA GLU A 387 24.82 -8.65 -18.99
C GLU A 387 24.84 -9.87 -19.93
N GLN A 388 25.45 -10.98 -19.50
CA GLN A 388 25.57 -12.20 -20.32
C GLN A 388 24.22 -12.88 -20.51
N ASP A 389 23.33 -12.77 -19.51
CA ASP A 389 21.95 -13.22 -19.62
C ASP A 389 21.04 -12.04 -20.02
N ARG A 390 20.37 -12.17 -21.16
CA ARG A 390 19.42 -11.16 -21.65
C ARG A 390 17.98 -11.46 -21.30
N SER A 391 17.72 -12.61 -20.67
CA SER A 391 16.39 -13.13 -20.35
C SER A 391 15.86 -12.73 -18.97
N HIS A 392 16.57 -11.84 -18.27
CA HIS A 392 16.14 -11.29 -16.97
C HIS A 392 14.69 -10.82 -16.96
N PRO A 393 13.93 -11.08 -15.88
CA PRO A 393 12.62 -10.50 -15.67
C PRO A 393 12.62 -8.97 -15.84
N TYR A 394 11.50 -8.39 -16.27
CA TYR A 394 11.39 -6.94 -16.51
C TYR A 394 11.81 -6.10 -15.29
N ARG A 395 11.51 -6.57 -14.07
CA ARG A 395 11.92 -5.93 -12.81
C ARG A 395 13.45 -5.89 -12.67
N ASP A 396 14.14 -6.99 -12.93
CA ASP A 396 15.60 -7.05 -12.83
C ASP A 396 16.29 -6.23 -13.91
N GLN A 397 15.67 -6.13 -15.10
CA GLN A 397 16.16 -5.21 -16.12
C GLN A 397 16.04 -3.74 -15.69
N LEU A 398 15.01 -3.36 -14.92
CA LEU A 398 14.91 -2.00 -14.34
C LEU A 398 16.00 -1.76 -13.28
N VAL A 399 16.25 -2.75 -12.41
CA VAL A 399 17.33 -2.68 -11.41
C VAL A 399 18.68 -2.58 -12.09
N LEU A 400 18.95 -3.42 -13.09
CA LEU A 400 20.17 -3.38 -13.89
C LEU A 400 20.35 -2.03 -14.60
N ALA A 401 19.26 -1.44 -15.10
CA ALA A 401 19.29 -0.11 -15.69
C ALA A 401 19.75 0.97 -14.71
N ARG A 402 19.32 0.91 -13.44
CA ARG A 402 19.80 1.78 -12.36
C ARG A 402 21.27 1.51 -12.05
N LEU A 403 21.64 0.24 -11.87
CA LEU A 403 22.99 -0.18 -11.52
C LEU A 403 24.03 0.30 -12.54
N TYR A 404 23.69 0.36 -13.83
CA TYR A 404 24.57 0.97 -14.83
C TYR A 404 24.94 2.42 -14.54
N TYR A 405 24.05 3.20 -13.93
CA TYR A 405 24.40 4.56 -13.53
C TYR A 405 25.27 4.55 -12.28
N ASP A 406 24.99 3.65 -11.33
CA ASP A 406 25.77 3.50 -10.10
C ASP A 406 27.22 3.07 -10.40
N VAL A 407 27.45 2.30 -11.48
CA VAL A 407 28.78 1.86 -11.93
C VAL A 407 29.41 2.71 -13.05
N ASP A 408 28.94 3.95 -13.27
CA ASP A 408 29.46 4.87 -14.32
C ASP A 408 29.42 4.34 -15.76
N ARG A 409 28.42 3.51 -16.09
CA ARG A 409 28.11 3.01 -17.45
C ARG A 409 26.79 3.59 -17.99
N PRO A 410 26.60 4.93 -18.04
CA PRO A 410 25.32 5.56 -18.35
C PRO A 410 24.83 5.33 -19.79
N LYS A 411 25.73 4.98 -20.72
CA LYS A 411 25.36 4.66 -22.11
C LYS A 411 24.56 3.36 -22.18
N GLN A 412 25.03 2.33 -21.48
CA GLN A 412 24.38 1.03 -21.35
C GLN A 412 23.06 1.16 -20.59
N GLY A 413 23.06 1.89 -19.46
CA GLY A 413 21.86 2.19 -18.70
C GLY A 413 20.77 2.83 -19.55
N LEU A 414 21.12 3.88 -20.31
CA LEU A 414 20.17 4.54 -21.21
C LEU A 414 19.68 3.62 -22.34
N ALA A 415 20.56 2.82 -22.93
CA ALA A 415 20.18 1.88 -23.98
C ALA A 415 19.16 0.85 -23.47
N LEU A 416 19.37 0.34 -22.25
CA LEU A 416 18.45 -0.58 -21.58
C LEU A 416 17.11 0.11 -21.26
N LEU A 417 17.13 1.33 -20.69
CA LEU A 417 15.91 2.10 -20.44
C LEU A 417 15.10 2.36 -21.72
N LYS A 418 15.76 2.62 -22.86
CA LYS A 418 15.10 2.80 -24.17
C LYS A 418 14.46 1.50 -24.67
N ARG A 419 15.08 0.35 -24.41
CA ARG A 419 14.52 -0.97 -24.73
C ARG A 419 13.30 -1.29 -23.86
N LEU A 420 13.40 -1.07 -22.55
CA LEU A 420 12.29 -1.28 -21.60
C LEU A 420 11.08 -0.38 -21.91
N ALA A 421 11.36 0.86 -22.31
CA ALA A 421 10.37 1.79 -22.84
C ALA A 421 9.63 1.28 -24.11
N ALA A 422 10.31 0.55 -24.98
CA ALA A 422 9.66 -0.03 -26.16
C ALA A 422 8.75 -1.21 -25.78
N GLN A 423 9.17 -2.02 -24.80
CA GLN A 423 8.39 -3.15 -24.28
C GLN A 423 7.16 -2.70 -23.49
N THR A 424 7.25 -1.62 -22.71
CA THR A 424 6.09 -1.04 -21.98
C THR A 424 4.97 -0.62 -22.92
N GLY A 425 5.29 -0.19 -24.15
CA GLY A 425 4.32 0.08 -25.21
C GLY A 425 3.51 -1.15 -25.68
N SER A 426 3.80 -2.35 -25.17
CA SER A 426 3.01 -3.58 -25.37
C SER A 426 2.09 -3.92 -24.19
N GLY A 427 2.04 -3.09 -23.13
CA GLY A 427 1.12 -3.23 -21.99
C GLY A 427 1.67 -3.96 -20.76
N THR A 428 2.94 -4.36 -20.76
CA THR A 428 3.51 -5.30 -19.77
C THR A 428 4.39 -4.67 -18.67
N GLY A 429 4.62 -3.35 -18.65
CA GLY A 429 5.62 -2.76 -17.75
C GLY A 429 5.14 -1.62 -16.84
N ASN A 430 5.86 -1.42 -15.74
CA ASN A 430 5.59 -0.39 -14.73
C ASN A 430 6.07 1.01 -15.19
N LEU A 431 5.14 1.80 -15.74
CA LEU A 431 5.41 3.14 -16.27
C LEU A 431 5.92 4.13 -15.22
N SER A 432 5.48 4.02 -13.96
CA SER A 432 5.90 4.95 -12.90
C SER A 432 7.38 4.79 -12.56
N GLU A 433 7.80 3.55 -12.38
CA GLU A 433 9.18 3.17 -12.03
C GLU A 433 10.15 3.50 -13.18
N LEU A 434 9.73 3.27 -14.43
CA LEU A 434 10.52 3.68 -15.60
C LEU A 434 10.75 5.20 -15.63
N ALA A 435 9.72 5.99 -15.31
CA ALA A 435 9.86 7.45 -15.24
C ALA A 435 10.75 7.90 -14.08
N ASP A 436 10.67 7.23 -12.93
CA ASP A 436 11.56 7.48 -11.79
C ASP A 436 13.02 7.24 -12.17
N LEU A 437 13.33 6.16 -12.90
CA LEU A 437 14.68 5.89 -13.37
C LEU A 437 15.21 6.99 -14.31
N TYR A 438 14.40 7.49 -15.25
CA TYR A 438 14.79 8.61 -16.10
C TYR A 438 15.04 9.91 -15.29
N LEU A 439 14.27 10.14 -14.22
CA LEU A 439 14.45 11.30 -13.35
C LEU A 439 15.73 11.19 -12.50
N THR A 440 15.96 10.03 -11.89
CA THR A 440 17.14 9.75 -11.05
C THR A 440 18.42 9.75 -11.87
N ALA A 441 18.39 9.23 -13.10
CA ALA A 441 19.52 9.25 -14.02
C ALA A 441 19.80 10.65 -14.64
N ASP A 442 19.04 11.68 -14.26
CA ASP A 442 19.04 13.03 -14.87
C ASP A 442 18.85 13.00 -16.41
N ARG A 443 18.13 11.99 -16.92
CA ARG A 443 17.79 11.79 -18.34
C ARG A 443 16.33 12.12 -18.63
N ALA A 444 15.78 13.10 -17.92
CA ALA A 444 14.37 13.47 -18.02
C ALA A 444 13.93 13.81 -19.45
N SER A 445 14.80 14.42 -20.25
CA SER A 445 14.53 14.76 -21.66
C SER A 445 14.40 13.53 -22.56
N ASP A 446 15.25 12.51 -22.38
CA ASP A 446 15.14 11.23 -23.10
C ASP A 446 13.83 10.52 -22.73
N GLY A 447 13.53 10.46 -21.42
CA GLY A 447 12.29 9.89 -20.91
C GLY A 447 11.06 10.63 -21.45
N LEU A 448 11.09 11.96 -21.49
CA LEU A 448 9.99 12.78 -22.00
C LEU A 448 9.61 12.40 -23.43
N MET A 449 10.58 12.24 -24.33
CA MET A 449 10.30 11.85 -25.73
C MET A 449 9.57 10.50 -25.84
N ILE A 450 9.87 9.58 -24.92
CA ILE A 450 9.23 8.27 -24.87
C ILE A 450 7.81 8.41 -24.34
N PHE A 451 7.64 9.09 -23.21
CA PHE A 451 6.35 9.27 -22.58
C PHE A 451 5.39 10.13 -23.42
N GLU A 452 5.89 11.04 -24.26
CA GLU A 452 5.07 11.74 -25.26
C GLU A 452 4.51 10.80 -26.34
N ARG A 453 5.27 9.77 -26.75
CA ARG A 453 4.77 8.74 -27.66
C ARG A 453 3.78 7.81 -26.97
N LEU A 454 4.12 7.34 -25.76
CA LEU A 454 3.24 6.48 -24.96
C LEU A 454 1.91 7.18 -24.66
N ARG A 455 1.91 8.48 -24.41
CA ARG A 455 0.67 9.25 -24.20
C ARG A 455 -0.26 9.24 -25.42
N LYS A 456 0.30 9.17 -26.63
CA LYS A 456 -0.47 9.10 -27.88
C LYS A 456 -0.97 7.69 -28.16
N SER A 457 -0.16 6.66 -27.87
CA SER A 457 -0.51 5.27 -28.18
C SER A 457 -1.30 4.57 -27.06
N GLN A 458 -1.08 4.94 -25.81
CA GLN A 458 -1.64 4.31 -24.60
C GLN A 458 -1.91 5.36 -23.50
N PRO A 459 -2.94 6.20 -23.67
CA PRO A 459 -3.32 7.19 -22.65
C PRO A 459 -3.81 6.49 -21.38
N SER A 460 -3.19 6.81 -20.25
CA SER A 460 -3.60 6.32 -18.93
C SER A 460 -3.23 7.33 -17.86
N LYS A 461 -3.87 7.27 -16.67
CA LYS A 461 -3.52 8.13 -15.53
C LYS A 461 -2.03 8.00 -15.16
N LYS A 462 -1.47 6.79 -15.24
CA LYS A 462 -0.04 6.52 -14.98
C LYS A 462 0.85 7.16 -16.04
N THR A 463 0.52 7.00 -17.33
CA THR A 463 1.27 7.60 -18.45
C THR A 463 1.29 9.13 -18.37
N GLU A 464 0.14 9.75 -18.09
CA GLU A 464 -0.01 11.20 -17.95
C GLU A 464 0.79 11.74 -16.76
N THR A 465 0.72 11.05 -15.62
CA THR A 465 1.46 11.41 -14.40
C THR A 465 2.98 11.37 -14.63
N ALA A 466 3.47 10.27 -15.21
CA ALA A 466 4.88 10.11 -15.54
C ALA A 466 5.38 11.17 -16.55
N TRP A 467 4.59 11.40 -17.61
CA TRP A 467 4.86 12.46 -18.59
C TRP A 467 4.96 13.84 -17.93
N ALA A 468 4.01 14.20 -17.06
CA ALA A 468 3.98 15.52 -16.41
C ALA A 468 5.22 15.77 -15.55
N ARG A 469 5.68 14.75 -14.81
CA ARG A 469 6.89 14.83 -13.97
C ARG A 469 8.16 15.03 -14.82
N LEU A 470 8.32 14.21 -15.86
CA LEU A 470 9.45 14.31 -16.80
C LEU A 470 9.43 15.65 -17.55
N ALA A 471 8.27 16.12 -17.98
CA ALA A 471 8.08 17.40 -18.67
C ALA A 471 8.43 18.60 -17.77
N ALA A 472 8.02 18.58 -16.50
CA ALA A 472 8.36 19.63 -15.54
C ALA A 472 9.88 19.71 -15.30
N LYS A 473 10.53 18.56 -15.12
CA LYS A 473 12.00 18.46 -14.98
C LYS A 473 12.73 18.88 -16.27
N SER A 474 12.18 18.59 -17.44
CA SER A 474 12.73 18.92 -18.78
C SER A 474 12.35 20.32 -19.29
N ARG A 475 11.91 21.22 -18.41
CA ARG A 475 11.57 22.62 -18.71
C ARG A 475 10.40 22.86 -19.68
N ARG A 476 9.45 21.92 -19.78
CA ARG A 476 8.23 22.05 -20.60
C ARG A 476 7.03 22.54 -19.78
N ALA A 477 7.11 23.76 -19.24
CA ALA A 477 6.14 24.29 -18.28
C ALA A 477 4.69 24.38 -18.81
N GLY A 478 4.53 24.88 -20.04
CA GLY A 478 3.21 25.23 -20.60
C GLY A 478 2.22 24.05 -20.69
N PRO A 479 2.61 22.92 -21.31
CA PRO A 479 1.78 21.73 -21.36
C PRO A 479 1.42 21.18 -19.97
N VAL A 480 2.39 21.11 -19.05
CA VAL A 480 2.17 20.60 -17.69
C VAL A 480 1.23 21.53 -16.91
N LEU A 481 1.37 22.84 -17.07
CA LEU A 481 0.48 23.82 -16.44
C LEU A 481 -0.98 23.63 -16.87
N ARG A 482 -1.23 23.35 -18.16
CA ARG A 482 -2.59 23.04 -18.63
C ARG A 482 -3.10 21.75 -17.98
N TRP A 483 -2.28 20.70 -17.96
CA TRP A 483 -2.63 19.42 -17.35
C TRP A 483 -2.96 19.54 -15.85
N VAL A 484 -2.14 20.23 -15.05
CA VAL A 484 -2.38 20.46 -13.61
C VAL A 484 -3.70 21.20 -13.37
N ARG A 485 -4.10 22.10 -14.28
CA ARG A 485 -5.37 22.83 -14.20
C ARG A 485 -6.57 21.97 -14.59
N SER A 486 -6.44 21.13 -15.62
CA SER A 486 -7.57 20.34 -16.15
C SER A 486 -7.80 19.01 -15.43
N THR A 487 -6.78 18.44 -14.77
CA THR A 487 -6.87 17.09 -14.19
C THR A 487 -7.31 17.16 -12.72
N PRO A 488 -8.52 16.70 -12.35
CA PRO A 488 -9.09 16.91 -11.02
C PRO A 488 -8.36 16.13 -9.91
N ASP A 489 -7.94 14.89 -10.19
CA ASP A 489 -7.44 13.93 -9.21
C ASP A 489 -5.95 13.62 -9.43
N ILE A 490 -5.09 14.53 -8.93
CA ILE A 490 -3.63 14.39 -8.95
C ILE A 490 -3.15 14.13 -7.52
N ALA A 491 -2.36 13.07 -7.34
CA ALA A 491 -1.81 12.72 -6.04
C ALA A 491 -0.91 13.84 -5.46
N PRO A 492 -0.97 14.14 -4.15
CA PRO A 492 -0.17 15.18 -3.50
C PRO A 492 1.33 15.07 -3.78
N LYS A 493 1.89 13.85 -3.69
CA LYS A 493 3.31 13.59 -3.97
C LYS A 493 3.73 14.05 -5.38
N VAL A 494 2.88 13.83 -6.39
CA VAL A 494 3.15 14.23 -7.78
C VAL A 494 3.15 15.76 -7.91
N LEU A 495 2.18 16.44 -7.28
CA LEU A 495 2.12 17.90 -7.28
C LEU A 495 3.36 18.51 -6.61
N GLU A 496 3.83 17.91 -5.51
CA GLU A 496 5.05 18.35 -4.84
C GLU A 496 6.29 18.19 -5.73
N GLU A 497 6.43 17.06 -6.43
CA GLU A 497 7.56 16.83 -7.34
C GLU A 497 7.54 17.77 -8.55
N ILE A 498 6.36 18.06 -9.10
CA ILE A 498 6.18 19.07 -10.14
C ILE A 498 6.56 20.45 -9.60
N PHE A 499 6.13 20.81 -8.38
CA PHE A 499 6.52 22.06 -7.72
C PHE A 499 8.05 22.16 -7.61
N ARG A 500 8.71 21.16 -7.02
CA ARG A 500 10.17 21.17 -6.80
C ARG A 500 10.94 21.27 -8.13
N SER A 501 10.42 20.63 -9.18
CA SER A 501 11.03 20.68 -10.52
C SER A 501 10.84 22.05 -11.18
N ALA A 502 9.63 22.63 -11.07
CA ALA A 502 9.31 23.94 -11.62
C ALA A 502 10.06 25.06 -10.89
N ASP A 503 10.15 25.01 -9.56
CA ASP A 503 10.87 25.99 -8.75
C ASP A 503 12.38 25.99 -9.06
N ARG A 504 13.00 24.80 -9.09
CA ARG A 504 14.42 24.65 -9.49
C ARG A 504 14.69 25.14 -10.91
N ASN A 505 13.76 24.92 -11.83
CA ASN A 505 13.87 25.36 -13.22
C ASN A 505 13.34 26.79 -13.47
N ARG A 506 13.03 27.58 -12.43
CA ARG A 506 12.51 28.96 -12.53
C ARG A 506 11.25 29.10 -13.40
N GLN A 507 10.27 28.22 -13.19
CA GLN A 507 8.96 28.24 -13.86
C GLN A 507 7.85 28.63 -12.87
N PRO A 508 7.78 29.92 -12.47
CA PRO A 508 6.95 30.34 -11.34
C PRO A 508 5.45 30.10 -11.56
N ALA A 509 4.95 30.20 -12.80
CA ALA A 509 3.55 29.93 -13.10
C ALA A 509 3.15 28.47 -12.87
N LEU A 510 4.04 27.51 -13.22
CA LEU A 510 3.80 26.09 -12.97
C LEU A 510 3.95 25.75 -11.48
N ALA A 511 4.99 26.29 -10.83
CA ALA A 511 5.17 26.12 -9.39
C ALA A 511 3.95 26.62 -8.61
N LEU A 512 3.40 27.79 -8.97
CA LEU A 512 2.20 28.33 -8.33
C LEU A 512 0.96 27.47 -8.55
N ALA A 513 0.76 26.95 -9.76
CA ALA A 513 -0.37 26.08 -10.05
C ALA A 513 -0.30 24.77 -9.25
N ALA A 514 0.88 24.15 -9.18
CA ALA A 514 1.10 22.96 -8.38
C ALA A 514 0.90 23.22 -6.88
N ALA A 515 1.47 24.29 -6.34
CA ALA A 515 1.31 24.65 -4.92
C ALA A 515 -0.15 24.94 -4.54
N LYS A 516 -0.91 25.65 -5.39
CA LYS A 516 -2.34 25.91 -5.16
C LYS A 516 -3.16 24.61 -5.14
N ARG A 517 -2.88 23.70 -6.08
CA ARG A 517 -3.53 22.40 -6.13
C ARG A 517 -3.19 21.56 -4.92
N LEU A 518 -1.92 21.53 -4.54
CA LEU A 518 -1.45 20.77 -3.40
C LEU A 518 -2.13 21.24 -2.11
N GLN A 519 -2.18 22.56 -1.86
CA GLN A 519 -2.88 23.11 -0.69
C GLN A 519 -4.39 22.81 -0.68
N ALA A 520 -5.04 22.75 -1.85
CA ALA A 520 -6.46 22.43 -1.93
C ALA A 520 -6.77 20.97 -1.61
N VAL A 521 -5.82 20.06 -1.86
CA VAL A 521 -5.95 18.62 -1.58
C VAL A 521 -5.44 18.29 -0.17
N ASP A 522 -4.39 18.95 0.28
CA ASP A 522 -3.74 18.75 1.57
C ASP A 522 -3.44 20.12 2.22
N PRO A 523 -4.38 20.68 3.00
CA PRO A 523 -4.23 22.01 3.60
C PRO A 523 -3.29 21.96 4.81
N GLY A 524 -1.98 21.87 4.55
CA GLY A 524 -0.93 21.91 5.57
C GLY A 524 -0.15 23.21 5.62
N VAL A 525 0.66 23.34 6.69
CA VAL A 525 1.61 24.45 6.88
C VAL A 525 2.67 24.47 5.78
N LYS A 526 3.17 23.29 5.40
CA LYS A 526 4.14 23.12 4.31
C LYS A 526 3.59 23.66 3.00
N GLU A 527 2.33 23.38 2.68
CA GLU A 527 1.70 23.75 1.42
C GLU A 527 1.44 25.27 1.35
N ARG A 528 1.08 25.89 2.48
CA ARG A 528 1.06 27.35 2.63
C ARG A 528 2.42 27.97 2.32
N ARG A 529 3.51 27.40 2.83
CA ARG A 529 4.90 27.85 2.56
C ARG A 529 5.26 27.74 1.08
N LEU A 530 5.01 26.58 0.45
CA LEU A 530 5.27 26.38 -0.98
C LEU A 530 4.50 27.39 -1.85
N ARG A 531 3.26 27.71 -1.48
CA ARG A 531 2.45 28.72 -2.18
C ARG A 531 2.98 30.14 -1.99
N ALA A 532 3.41 30.50 -0.77
CA ALA A 532 4.02 31.81 -0.49
C ALA A 532 5.29 32.02 -1.34
N ARG A 533 6.16 30.99 -1.40
CA ARG A 533 7.34 30.95 -2.26
C ARG A 533 7.01 31.10 -3.75
N ALA A 534 6.00 30.38 -4.23
CA ALA A 534 5.59 30.48 -5.63
C ALA A 534 5.09 31.88 -6.01
N TYR A 535 4.39 32.57 -5.11
CA TYR A 535 3.98 33.95 -5.34
C TYR A 535 5.17 34.92 -5.37
N ALA A 536 6.16 34.73 -4.49
CA ALA A 536 7.40 35.50 -4.52
C ALA A 536 8.13 35.34 -5.86
N ALA A 537 8.31 34.09 -6.32
CA ALA A 537 8.98 33.80 -7.59
C ALA A 537 8.21 34.35 -8.81
N LEU A 538 6.90 34.56 -8.71
CA LEU A 538 6.07 35.17 -9.76
C LEU A 538 6.09 36.72 -9.70
N GLY A 539 6.70 37.32 -8.67
CA GLY A 539 6.67 38.77 -8.44
C GLY A 539 5.36 39.29 -7.85
N ASN A 540 4.50 38.41 -7.31
CA ASN A 540 3.29 38.83 -6.60
C ASN A 540 3.61 39.05 -5.13
N ASN A 541 4.32 40.15 -4.86
CA ASN A 541 4.90 40.45 -3.56
C ASN A 541 3.83 40.57 -2.47
N GLU A 542 2.70 41.23 -2.76
CA GLU A 542 1.61 41.44 -1.80
C GLU A 542 1.02 40.12 -1.28
N ARG A 543 0.68 39.19 -2.20
CA ARG A 543 0.13 37.89 -1.78
C ARG A 543 1.17 37.01 -1.09
N SER A 544 2.43 37.12 -1.50
CA SER A 544 3.51 36.38 -0.85
C SER A 544 3.73 36.88 0.58
N LYS A 545 3.81 38.20 0.77
CA LYS A 545 3.91 38.85 2.09
C LYS A 545 2.77 38.41 2.99
N ALA A 546 1.51 38.58 2.57
CA ALA A 546 0.35 38.20 3.39
C ALA A 546 0.36 36.73 3.84
N LEU A 547 0.79 35.80 2.96
CA LEU A 547 0.92 34.39 3.33
C LEU A 547 2.07 34.15 4.31
N PHE A 548 3.21 34.80 4.11
CA PHE A 548 4.32 34.72 5.06
C PHE A 548 3.99 35.39 6.40
N SER A 549 3.26 36.51 6.45
CA SER A 549 2.80 37.12 7.70
C SER A 549 2.01 36.12 8.53
N GLY A 550 1.00 35.48 7.93
CA GLY A 550 0.22 34.47 8.64
C GLY A 550 1.05 33.27 9.11
N LEU A 551 2.08 32.85 8.35
CA LEU A 551 3.00 31.80 8.79
C LEU A 551 3.89 32.25 9.96
N ILE A 552 4.34 33.50 9.95
CA ILE A 552 5.15 34.09 11.03
C ILE A 552 4.32 34.26 12.30
N ASP A 553 3.09 34.75 12.17
CA ASP A 553 2.13 34.93 13.27
C ASP A 553 1.77 33.57 13.91
N ASP A 554 1.65 32.52 13.08
CA ASP A 554 1.47 31.12 13.51
C ASP A 554 2.76 30.51 14.13
N ASN A 555 3.84 31.28 14.27
CA ASN A 555 5.17 30.83 14.73
C ASN A 555 5.74 29.64 13.93
N VAL A 556 5.42 29.53 12.64
CA VAL A 556 5.91 28.46 11.77
C VAL A 556 7.41 28.63 11.52
N GLN A 557 8.17 27.53 11.53
CA GLN A 557 9.58 27.55 11.15
C GLN A 557 9.73 27.62 9.63
N LEU A 558 10.42 28.66 9.15
CA LEU A 558 10.73 28.90 7.74
C LEU A 558 12.09 28.29 7.39
N ASP A 559 12.20 27.69 6.19
CA ASP A 559 13.48 27.16 5.68
C ASP A 559 14.27 28.21 4.89
N SER A 560 15.48 27.84 4.46
CA SER A 560 16.35 28.73 3.68
C SER A 560 15.72 29.23 2.38
N ASN A 561 14.85 28.44 1.73
CA ASN A 561 14.19 28.86 0.50
C ASN A 561 13.03 29.83 0.76
N ASP A 562 12.31 29.69 1.88
CA ASP A 562 11.28 30.65 2.30
C ASP A 562 11.90 32.01 2.61
N LEU A 563 13.02 32.01 3.34
CA LEU A 563 13.73 33.24 3.67
C LEU A 563 14.31 33.90 2.42
N ALA A 564 14.83 33.11 1.48
CA ALA A 564 15.24 33.62 0.17
C ALA A 564 14.06 34.22 -0.62
N ALA A 565 12.86 33.66 -0.50
CA ALA A 565 11.65 34.20 -1.13
C ALA A 565 11.17 35.51 -0.48
N LEU A 566 11.16 35.61 0.86
CA LEU A 566 10.88 36.84 1.60
C LEU A 566 11.87 37.96 1.24
N SER A 567 13.13 37.58 1.09
CA SER A 567 14.18 38.50 0.67
C SER A 567 13.99 38.96 -0.79
N LEU A 568 13.65 38.05 -1.71
CA LEU A 568 13.38 38.38 -3.11
C LEU A 568 12.27 39.44 -3.27
N ILE A 569 11.27 39.42 -2.39
CA ILE A 569 10.14 40.37 -2.43
C ILE A 569 10.35 41.63 -1.56
N GLY A 570 11.56 41.81 -1.00
CA GLY A 570 11.91 42.96 -0.17
C GLY A 570 11.12 43.07 1.13
N ALA A 571 10.72 41.94 1.73
CA ALA A 571 9.95 41.91 2.98
C ALA A 571 10.87 41.91 4.22
N THR A 572 11.72 42.93 4.35
CA THR A 572 12.67 43.07 5.47
C THR A 572 11.98 43.09 6.83
N ASP A 573 10.85 43.78 6.95
CA ASP A 573 10.11 43.90 8.21
C ASP A 573 9.53 42.55 8.68
N HIS A 574 9.18 41.68 7.73
CA HIS A 574 8.67 40.33 8.03
C HIS A 574 9.81 39.43 8.51
N LEU A 575 10.98 39.53 7.89
CA LEU A 575 12.18 38.86 8.38
C LEU A 575 12.50 39.33 9.80
N ASP A 576 12.49 40.65 10.04
CA ASP A 576 12.74 41.20 11.37
C ASP A 576 11.74 40.68 12.41
N THR A 577 10.45 40.67 12.08
CA THR A 577 9.40 40.12 12.94
C THR A 577 9.61 38.63 13.22
N TYR A 578 9.90 37.82 12.20
CA TYR A 578 10.18 36.39 12.32
C TYR A 578 11.35 36.11 13.27
N TRP A 579 12.44 36.88 13.16
CA TRP A 579 13.62 36.72 14.01
C TRP A 579 13.37 37.21 15.44
N SER A 580 12.66 38.33 15.60
CA SER A 580 12.32 38.88 16.91
C SER A 580 11.41 37.95 17.73
N ALA A 581 10.42 37.32 17.08
CA ALA A 581 9.48 36.41 17.74
C ALA A 581 10.14 35.14 18.31
N ARG A 582 11.25 34.70 17.71
CA ARG A 582 11.95 33.46 18.12
C ARG A 582 13.01 33.66 19.19
N GLY A 583 13.23 34.89 19.68
CA GLY A 583 14.14 35.14 20.80
C GLY A 583 15.61 34.79 20.53
N GLU A 584 16.04 34.65 19.27
CA GLU A 584 17.43 34.34 18.91
C GLU A 584 18.27 35.62 18.85
N GLY A 585 18.47 36.23 20.03
CA GLY A 585 19.32 37.41 20.24
C GLY A 585 20.83 37.12 20.31
N THR A 586 21.31 35.87 20.19
CA THR A 586 22.73 35.57 20.46
C THR A 586 23.45 34.55 19.58
N ASP A 587 22.83 33.76 18.71
CA ASP A 587 23.59 32.85 17.84
C ASP A 587 23.82 33.43 16.45
N GLY A 588 24.81 34.33 16.39
CA GLY A 588 25.36 34.82 15.13
C GLY A 588 25.83 33.70 14.20
N ASN A 589 26.19 32.54 14.75
CA ASN A 589 26.57 31.36 13.98
C ASN A 589 25.45 30.86 13.06
N ARG A 590 24.17 30.87 13.48
CA ARG A 590 23.03 30.40 12.66
C ARG A 590 22.67 31.37 11.53
N LEU A 591 22.71 32.67 11.82
CA LEU A 591 22.53 33.70 10.79
C LEU A 591 23.63 33.57 9.72
N ALA A 592 24.90 33.43 10.11
CA ALA A 592 26.00 33.28 9.17
C ALA A 592 25.94 31.99 8.33
N THR A 593 25.59 30.83 8.93
CA THR A 593 25.46 29.57 8.17
C THR A 593 24.29 29.64 7.19
N MET A 594 23.17 30.25 7.56
CA MET A 594 22.02 30.39 6.66
C MET A 594 22.24 31.41 5.53
N PHE A 595 23.12 32.40 5.71
CA PHE A 595 23.40 33.41 4.67
C PHE A 595 24.54 33.04 3.73
N ALA A 596 25.43 32.12 4.11
CA ALA A 596 26.39 31.49 3.20
C ALA A 596 25.69 30.75 2.04
N ASP A 597 24.51 30.15 2.30
CA ASP A 597 23.69 29.45 1.31
C ASP A 597 22.69 30.35 0.56
N ALA A 598 22.57 31.63 0.96
CA ALA A 598 21.61 32.54 0.37
C ALA A 598 22.08 33.07 -1.00
N ARG A 599 21.17 33.15 -1.98
CA ARG A 599 21.47 33.75 -3.30
C ARG A 599 21.95 35.20 -3.15
N ARG A 600 22.91 35.65 -3.98
CA ARG A 600 23.51 37.02 -3.96
C ARG A 600 22.55 38.18 -3.64
N ALA A 601 21.33 38.15 -4.19
CA ALA A 601 20.33 39.19 -3.97
C ALA A 601 19.86 39.29 -2.51
N ALA A 602 19.79 38.16 -1.80
CA ALA A 602 19.38 38.12 -0.41
C ALA A 602 20.45 38.63 0.54
N VAL A 603 21.72 38.37 0.21
CA VAL A 603 22.88 38.85 0.98
C VAL A 603 22.92 40.39 1.00
N ARG A 604 22.64 41.06 -0.13
CA ARG A 604 22.63 42.54 -0.21
C ARG A 604 21.65 43.22 0.75
N LEU A 605 20.48 42.62 0.97
CA LEU A 605 19.44 43.23 1.80
C LEU A 605 19.78 43.23 3.30
N VAL A 606 20.64 42.31 3.74
CA VAL A 606 21.05 42.20 5.14
C VAL A 606 22.41 42.83 5.43
N LEU A 607 23.16 43.24 4.40
CA LEU A 607 24.46 43.90 4.56
C LEU A 607 24.44 45.07 5.55
N PRO A 608 23.46 45.99 5.56
CA PRO A 608 23.44 47.09 6.54
C PRO A 608 23.35 46.62 7.99
N ARG A 609 22.64 45.50 8.24
CA ARG A 609 22.50 44.93 9.58
C ARG A 609 23.76 44.19 10.00
N LEU A 610 24.36 43.42 9.09
CA LEU A 610 25.66 42.78 9.31
C LEU A 610 26.76 43.83 9.54
N GLU A 611 26.73 44.94 8.81
CA GLU A 611 27.64 46.06 9.01
C GLU A 611 27.49 46.62 10.43
N LYS A 612 26.27 46.93 10.87
CA LYS A 612 26.01 47.43 12.24
C LYS A 612 26.49 46.45 13.31
N LEU A 613 26.30 45.15 13.10
CA LEU A 613 26.80 44.10 14.00
C LEU A 613 28.33 44.02 13.99
N ALA A 614 28.96 44.11 12.83
CA ALA A 614 30.42 44.17 12.70
C ALA A 614 30.99 45.40 13.43
N ARG A 615 30.38 46.58 13.28
CA ARG A 615 30.79 47.82 13.98
C ARG A 615 30.64 47.75 15.50
N SER A 616 29.64 47.03 15.98
CA SER A 616 29.30 46.98 17.42
C SER A 616 29.96 45.82 18.16
N LYS A 617 30.17 44.67 17.49
CA LYS A 617 30.63 43.43 18.12
C LYS A 617 31.97 42.90 17.61
N GLY A 618 32.47 43.34 16.45
CA GLY A 618 33.75 42.86 15.88
C GLY A 618 33.80 41.33 15.66
N GLY A 619 35.02 40.78 15.62
CA GLY A 619 35.29 39.34 15.61
C GLY A 619 34.54 38.57 14.52
N PHE A 620 33.74 37.58 14.92
CA PHE A 620 32.94 36.77 14.01
C PHE A 620 32.02 37.59 13.07
N TRP A 621 31.49 38.72 13.56
CA TRP A 621 30.59 39.56 12.75
C TRP A 621 31.34 40.34 11.68
N LEU A 622 32.61 40.67 11.93
CA LEU A 622 33.50 41.24 10.93
C LEU A 622 33.76 40.21 9.81
N ASP A 623 34.05 38.96 10.16
CA ASP A 623 34.27 37.87 9.18
C ASP A 623 33.00 37.62 8.36
N THR A 624 31.84 37.56 9.01
CA THR A 624 30.55 37.34 8.34
C THR A 624 30.19 38.49 7.39
N TYR A 625 30.40 39.74 7.81
CA TYR A 625 30.13 40.90 6.96
C TYR A 625 31.07 40.96 5.75
N THR A 626 32.36 40.72 5.95
CA THR A 626 33.37 40.78 4.88
C THR A 626 33.09 39.73 3.80
N GLU A 627 32.81 38.48 4.19
CA GLU A 627 32.46 37.41 3.25
C GLU A 627 31.12 37.66 2.56
N SER A 628 30.11 38.11 3.32
CA SER A 628 28.80 38.47 2.75
C SER A 628 28.91 39.60 1.73
N ALA A 629 29.71 40.63 2.00
CA ALA A 629 29.92 41.75 1.09
C ALA A 629 30.65 41.31 -0.20
N ARG A 630 31.62 40.40 -0.08
CA ARG A 630 32.29 39.77 -1.24
C ARG A 630 31.31 38.96 -2.08
N LEU A 631 30.50 38.10 -1.45
CA LEU A 631 29.47 37.30 -2.13
C LEU A 631 28.44 38.18 -2.85
N ALA A 632 28.04 39.28 -2.21
CA ALA A 632 27.12 40.28 -2.77
C ALA A 632 27.72 41.14 -3.89
N GLY A 633 29.05 41.12 -4.07
CA GLY A 633 29.78 41.95 -5.02
C GLY A 633 29.86 43.43 -4.63
N GLU A 634 29.62 43.76 -3.36
CA GLU A 634 29.59 45.14 -2.84
C GLU A 634 30.99 45.60 -2.36
N MET A 635 32.01 45.39 -3.20
CA MET A 635 33.41 45.64 -2.85
C MET A 635 33.70 47.10 -2.48
N GLY A 636 32.95 48.05 -3.05
CA GLY A 636 33.05 49.47 -2.71
C GLY A 636 32.58 49.79 -1.29
N GLN A 637 31.46 49.21 -0.85
CA GLN A 637 30.95 49.35 0.52
C GLN A 637 31.89 48.66 1.52
N LEU A 638 32.38 47.46 1.18
CA LEU A 638 33.35 46.74 2.00
C LEU A 638 34.63 47.56 2.22
N LYS A 639 35.18 48.14 1.14
CA LYS A 639 36.34 49.02 1.21
C LYS A 639 36.10 50.21 2.13
N GLY A 640 34.98 50.92 1.95
CA GLY A 640 34.62 52.08 2.77
C GLY A 640 34.48 51.73 4.25
N PHE A 641 33.83 50.59 4.54
CA PHE A 641 33.71 50.05 5.88
C PHE A 641 35.06 49.75 6.53
N LEU A 642 35.94 49.00 5.85
CA LEU A 642 37.24 48.60 6.39
C LEU A 642 38.14 49.81 6.66
N LYS A 643 38.09 50.84 5.81
CA LYS A 643 38.82 52.09 6.02
C LYS A 643 38.32 52.84 7.26
N ALA A 644 37.00 52.96 7.41
CA ALA A 644 36.40 53.61 8.58
C ALA A 644 36.72 52.84 9.88
N GLU A 645 36.71 51.51 9.86
CA GLU A 645 37.08 50.72 11.04
C GLU A 645 38.58 50.81 11.35
N ALA A 646 39.46 50.81 10.34
CA ALA A 646 40.91 50.96 10.52
C ALA A 646 41.32 52.24 11.28
N GLU A 647 40.52 53.31 11.14
CA GLU A 647 40.72 54.60 11.80
C GLU A 647 40.27 54.60 13.27
N ARG A 648 39.49 53.61 13.72
CA ARG A 648 39.04 53.51 15.12
C ARG A 648 40.18 53.13 16.06
N SER A 649 40.27 53.82 17.18
CA SER A 649 41.33 53.66 18.19
C SER A 649 41.06 52.56 19.22
N ASN A 650 39.89 51.90 19.18
CA ASN A 650 39.44 50.92 20.17
C ASN A 650 39.30 49.48 19.63
N LEU A 651 39.97 49.15 18.52
CA LEU A 651 39.94 47.81 17.95
C LEU A 651 40.81 46.83 18.75
N SER A 652 40.37 45.57 18.81
CA SER A 652 41.22 44.50 19.33
C SER A 652 42.42 44.27 18.40
N PRO A 653 43.55 43.74 18.91
CA PRO A 653 44.70 43.39 18.06
C PRO A 653 44.35 42.39 16.95
N GLU A 654 43.39 41.49 17.20
CA GLU A 654 42.92 40.50 16.22
C GLU A 654 42.05 41.15 15.13
N ASP A 655 41.11 42.02 15.51
CA ASP A 655 40.29 42.75 14.53
C ASP A 655 41.15 43.69 13.68
N THR A 656 42.13 44.36 14.29
CA THR A 656 43.08 45.22 13.57
C THR A 656 43.89 44.42 12.55
N ARG A 657 44.33 43.21 12.91
CA ARG A 657 44.97 42.26 11.99
C ARG A 657 44.05 41.91 10.82
N LYS A 658 42.83 41.48 11.11
CA LYS A 658 41.86 41.05 10.10
C LYS A 658 41.48 42.19 9.15
N ILE A 659 41.28 43.40 9.68
CA ILE A 659 41.00 44.59 8.87
C ILE A 659 42.19 44.89 7.95
N ALA A 660 43.42 44.86 8.46
CA ALA A 660 44.61 45.12 7.66
C ALA A 660 44.80 44.11 6.52
N THR A 661 44.64 42.81 6.79
CA THR A 661 44.76 41.78 5.76
C THR A 661 43.62 41.83 4.75
N THR A 662 42.38 42.02 5.20
CA THR A 662 41.23 42.10 4.27
C THR A 662 41.28 43.36 3.43
N LEU A 663 41.73 44.48 3.99
CA LEU A 663 41.92 45.73 3.26
C LEU A 663 43.07 45.61 2.25
N PHE A 664 44.12 44.83 2.55
CA PHE A 664 45.15 44.51 1.57
C PHE A 664 44.59 43.77 0.36
N ASP A 665 43.77 42.75 0.56
CA ASP A 665 43.17 41.98 -0.54
C ASP A 665 42.26 42.83 -1.44
N VAL A 666 41.51 43.76 -0.84
CA VAL A 666 40.45 44.52 -1.53
C VAL A 666 40.93 45.88 -2.04
N ALA A 667 41.87 46.52 -1.34
CA ALA A 667 42.40 47.84 -1.67
C ALA A 667 43.82 48.03 -1.09
N PRO A 668 44.86 47.41 -1.69
CA PRO A 668 46.20 47.36 -1.11
C PRO A 668 46.80 48.74 -0.83
N ALA A 669 46.52 49.75 -1.65
CA ALA A 669 47.00 51.11 -1.43
C ALA A 669 46.49 51.75 -0.13
N ASP A 670 45.26 51.43 0.28
CA ASP A 670 44.64 51.97 1.48
C ASP A 670 45.10 51.24 2.76
N SER A 671 45.67 50.04 2.66
CA SER A 671 46.19 49.29 3.83
C SER A 671 47.57 49.78 4.31
N VAL A 672 48.31 50.51 3.46
CA VAL A 672 49.69 50.97 3.74
C VAL A 672 49.80 51.75 5.06
N ALA A 673 48.91 52.73 5.29
CA ALA A 673 48.96 53.55 6.50
C ALA A 673 48.69 52.73 7.77
N LEU A 674 47.81 51.73 7.68
CA LEU A 674 47.49 50.84 8.78
C LEU A 674 48.66 49.91 9.11
N PHE A 675 49.25 49.27 8.09
CA PHE A 675 50.45 48.44 8.29
C PHE A 675 51.64 49.24 8.80
N ALA A 676 51.83 50.48 8.34
CA ALA A 676 52.87 51.36 8.87
C ALA A 676 52.70 51.61 10.37
N ARG A 677 51.47 51.91 10.82
CA ARG A 677 51.14 52.11 12.24
C ARG A 677 51.38 50.83 13.06
N MET A 678 50.95 49.68 12.55
CA MET A 678 51.11 48.39 13.22
C MET A 678 52.57 47.95 13.31
N ALA A 679 53.35 48.17 12.24
CA ALA A 679 54.78 47.93 12.20
C ALA A 679 55.55 48.85 13.16
N ALA A 680 55.15 50.12 13.31
CA ALA A 680 55.77 51.01 14.28
C ALA A 680 55.57 50.53 15.74
N GLN A 681 54.36 50.04 16.05
CA GLN A 681 53.98 49.54 17.38
C GLN A 681 54.61 48.18 17.70
N ASN A 682 54.60 47.23 16.76
CA ASN A 682 55.17 45.90 16.94
C ASN A 682 55.90 45.45 15.65
N PRO A 683 57.16 45.87 15.47
CA PRO A 683 57.88 45.62 14.23
C PRO A 683 58.18 44.15 13.97
N LYS A 684 58.34 43.37 15.05
CA LYS A 684 58.58 41.92 14.95
C LYS A 684 57.36 41.19 14.37
N ALA A 685 56.15 41.63 14.71
CA ALA A 685 54.93 40.99 14.24
C ALA A 685 54.46 41.51 12.86
N TRP A 686 54.76 42.76 12.51
CA TRP A 686 54.13 43.45 11.37
C TRP A 686 55.11 44.06 10.37
N GLY A 687 56.41 44.06 10.67
CA GLY A 687 57.42 44.64 9.80
C GLY A 687 57.50 43.96 8.44
N ASP A 688 57.41 42.62 8.40
CA ASP A 688 57.44 41.86 7.14
C ASP A 688 56.20 42.14 6.28
N ALA A 689 55.00 42.07 6.87
CA ALA A 689 53.76 42.38 6.14
C ALA A 689 53.76 43.81 5.57
N TYR A 690 54.34 44.78 6.30
CA TYR A 690 54.49 46.14 5.80
C TYR A 690 55.48 46.24 4.63
N ILE A 691 56.62 45.54 4.72
CA ILE A 691 57.60 45.44 3.62
C ILE A 691 56.97 44.81 2.38
N ASP A 692 56.28 43.68 2.53
CA ASP A 692 55.60 42.99 1.44
C ASP A 692 54.54 43.88 0.77
N THR A 693 53.79 44.65 1.58
CA THR A 693 52.80 45.60 1.07
C THR A 693 53.46 46.71 0.24
N LEU A 694 54.58 47.28 0.72
CA LEU A 694 55.31 48.33 0.00
C LEU A 694 55.96 47.80 -1.28
N LEU A 695 56.47 46.56 -1.27
CA LEU A 695 57.02 45.87 -2.43
C LEU A 695 55.94 45.61 -3.48
N GLY A 696 54.79 45.06 -3.07
CA GLY A 696 53.67 44.77 -3.98
C GLY A 696 53.06 46.01 -4.64
N LEU A 697 53.23 47.19 -4.02
CA LEU A 697 52.78 48.48 -4.54
C LEU A 697 53.87 49.31 -5.23
N ASP A 698 55.08 48.76 -5.39
CA ASP A 698 56.25 49.46 -5.92
C ASP A 698 56.58 50.80 -5.20
N ARG A 699 56.35 50.87 -3.89
CA ARG A 699 56.63 52.06 -3.05
C ARG A 699 58.07 52.05 -2.54
N THR A 700 59.03 51.86 -3.45
CA THR A 700 60.45 51.64 -3.15
C THR A 700 61.07 52.74 -2.27
N ALA A 701 60.68 54.01 -2.45
CA ALA A 701 61.19 55.13 -1.66
C ALA A 701 60.72 55.11 -0.18
N GLU A 702 59.56 54.54 0.10
CA GLU A 702 59.04 54.38 1.47
C GLU A 702 59.60 53.13 2.12
N LEU A 703 59.76 52.05 1.34
CA LEU A 703 60.39 50.82 1.79
C LEU A 703 61.81 51.08 2.30
N VAL A 704 62.63 51.79 1.52
CA VAL A 704 64.00 52.14 1.90
C VAL A 704 64.02 52.96 3.19
N ARG A 705 63.13 53.97 3.32
CA ARG A 705 63.05 54.80 4.53
C ARG A 705 62.66 53.97 5.76
N PHE A 706 61.68 53.09 5.63
CA PHE A 706 61.24 52.21 6.71
C PHE A 706 62.37 51.25 7.14
N LEU A 707 63.01 50.56 6.19
CA LEU A 707 64.10 49.63 6.47
C LEU A 707 65.31 50.33 7.13
N GLN A 708 65.66 51.55 6.68
CA GLN A 708 66.70 52.36 7.33
C GLN A 708 66.33 52.71 8.78
N SER A 709 65.07 53.07 9.02
CA SER A 709 64.61 53.39 10.38
C SER A 709 64.65 52.18 11.32
N GLU A 710 64.33 50.99 10.80
CA GLU A 710 64.34 49.74 11.57
C GLU A 710 65.76 49.26 11.86
N VAL A 711 66.68 49.28 10.89
CA VAL A 711 68.09 48.88 11.11
C VAL A 711 68.75 49.73 12.20
N ASN A 712 68.44 51.03 12.22
CA ASN A 712 68.96 51.99 13.20
C ASN A 712 68.21 51.99 14.54
N ARG A 713 67.18 51.16 14.70
CA ARG A 713 66.37 51.13 15.92
C ARG A 713 67.16 50.51 17.09
N PRO A 714 67.27 51.19 18.25
CA PRO A 714 67.94 50.62 19.41
C PRO A 714 67.11 49.45 19.98
N GLY A 715 67.79 48.36 20.35
CA GLY A 715 67.17 47.20 21.01
C GLY A 715 66.53 46.14 20.10
N ILE A 716 66.65 46.22 18.77
CA ILE A 716 66.18 45.15 17.88
C ILE A 716 67.11 43.90 17.93
N PRO A 717 66.57 42.67 17.82
CA PRO A 717 67.39 41.47 17.73
C PRO A 717 68.33 41.50 16.52
N GLN A 718 69.57 41.01 16.67
CA GLN A 718 70.56 41.01 15.61
C GLN A 718 70.08 40.28 14.34
N SER A 719 69.39 39.15 14.48
CA SER A 719 68.81 38.42 13.35
C SER A 719 67.77 39.23 12.55
N LEU A 720 66.95 40.02 13.24
CA LEU A 720 65.99 40.92 12.58
C LEU A 720 66.73 42.07 11.88
N ARG A 721 67.78 42.62 12.52
CA ARG A 721 68.62 43.67 11.94
C ARG A 721 69.28 43.20 10.64
N ASP A 722 69.84 41.99 10.64
CA ASP A 722 70.50 41.40 9.46
C ASP A 722 69.49 41.19 8.33
N ASN A 723 68.30 40.63 8.63
CA ASN A 723 67.22 40.47 7.64
C ASN A 723 66.78 41.82 7.02
N ARG A 724 66.67 42.88 7.82
CA ARG A 724 66.31 44.23 7.33
C ARG A 724 67.42 44.86 6.51
N LEU A 725 68.69 44.57 6.83
CA LEU A 725 69.85 45.01 6.06
C LEU A 725 69.88 44.36 4.67
N TYR A 726 69.62 43.05 4.59
CA TYR A 726 69.50 42.35 3.30
C TYR A 726 68.36 42.91 2.45
N ALA A 727 67.16 43.07 3.02
CA ALA A 727 66.03 43.68 2.31
C ALA A 727 66.33 45.12 1.81
N LEU A 728 67.13 45.88 2.58
CA LEU A 728 67.54 47.24 2.22
C LEU A 728 68.53 47.24 1.05
N ILE A 729 69.46 46.28 1.01
CA ILE A 729 70.41 46.08 -0.09
C ILE A 729 69.64 45.72 -1.37
N ASP A 730 68.69 44.78 -1.29
CA ASP A 730 67.89 44.35 -2.44
C ASP A 730 67.01 45.49 -2.98
N ALA A 731 66.33 46.23 -2.10
CA ALA A 731 65.53 47.41 -2.47
C ALA A 731 66.41 48.53 -3.08
N GLY A 732 67.64 48.72 -2.58
CA GLY A 732 68.61 49.67 -3.12
C GLY A 732 69.17 49.26 -4.49
N GLY A 733 69.34 47.96 -4.72
CA GLY A 733 69.77 47.39 -6.00
C GLY A 733 68.71 47.50 -7.11
N ALA A 734 67.43 47.35 -6.75
CA ALA A 734 66.30 47.57 -7.66
C ALA A 734 66.21 49.03 -8.14
N ARG A 735 66.48 50.00 -7.25
CA ARG A 735 66.48 51.43 -7.57
C ARG A 735 67.54 51.79 -8.62
N ARG A 736 68.72 51.14 -8.61
CA ARG A 736 69.78 51.35 -9.62
C ARG A 736 69.45 50.74 -10.98
N ARG A 737 68.63 49.68 -11.04
CA ARG A 737 68.15 49.07 -12.29
C ARG A 737 67.01 49.85 -12.94
N ALA A 738 66.12 50.47 -12.16
CA ALA A 738 65.02 51.29 -12.66
C ALA A 738 65.44 52.71 -13.10
N SER A 739 66.68 53.13 -12.82
CA SER A 739 67.24 54.43 -13.20
C SER A 739 68.42 54.34 -14.18
N ALA A 740 68.66 53.15 -14.75
CA ALA A 740 69.45 53.00 -15.97
C ALA A 740 68.54 53.26 -17.18
N PRO A 741 68.95 54.10 -18.14
CA PRO A 741 68.14 54.47 -19.31
C PRO A 741 67.80 53.29 -20.21
#